data_AF-A0A6I9Z6G8-F1
#
_entry.id   AF-A0A6I9Z6G8-F1
#
_cell.length_a   1.000
_cell.length_b   1.000
_cell.length_c   1.000
_cell.angle_alpha   90.00
_cell.angle_beta   90.00
_cell.angle_gamma   90.00
#
_symmetry.space_group_name_H-M   'P 1'
#
loop_
_entity.id
_entity.type
_entity.pdbx_description
1 polymer ?
#
loop_
_entity_poly.entity_id
_entity_poly.type
_entity_poly.pdbx_seq_one_letter_code
_entity_poly.pdbx_strand_id
1 'polypeptide(L)'
;MTRLRAVLHHFNQAGLKVKHEKCQIVVPQVEFLGTLSAAERNYGQVDKEALAIVVGVKRFHHYLYGRQFQIVTDHKPLLGLLASDKQTPQMMSLRMTRWIVYLAAYNYTLVYRQALYLGERLFISFDMFDSSLLPLTIPDGFTRSPAIVSAAAFGQDTIVAVVNGAVFLYLYATWKRWLHSKGITHPVTDLASYTCCFALNDPACDKINELILAYHPGNLVSNTTTNNELALLTKTQLFYGNFDMVIRSVVHLGDKTLSSANVSCETMLFENIGILSIIHPIPGNASNYYHFQKCIINIQEKLMTVKPLPRHCPMEILTGDFHNRMYYIDTKQQLHFNATFVPKPGTSAYPFVMVTNPGVLVFEAHIMEDGYTFNGNPKYSLKIKLEEQPQLTSMMVGKQNSTLLKLSSITVDIYNKGLFCIDMYPLTALIAVDCPPKKHIRILRTTTGCSKGLFEPRLLQNFVYSIDKNLYDPLFLGRKNLAQDNLNVTYQYDTWGCPILLYYDKPWLPKLELWNDDEFVEYVSADFVLYEINGMHNYDYLLTEIEANCLSEAQNWTKQLAIFPGSPHIAWTRYTYESCKNPKGNTSLPSIKSKYQVLNRDEGNRILFPQYNGFYVFRAIVVDRLYSYCDFTTVFSVYVHGALPKSKVSVGKALISFLVLIFGTMLMVYFFLKLLKEYSRMK
;
A
#
# COMPACT_ATOMS: atom_id res chain seq x y z
N MET A 1 -24.71 -10.07 -0.70
CA MET A 1 -25.21 -11.22 -1.50
C MET A 1 -25.39 -12.51 -0.70
N THR A 2 -24.52 -12.84 0.26
CA THR A 2 -24.59 -14.07 1.08
C THR A 2 -25.89 -14.21 1.88
N ARG A 3 -26.38 -13.14 2.52
CA ARG A 3 -27.69 -13.15 3.22
C ARG A 3 -28.88 -13.40 2.30
N LEU A 4 -28.86 -12.88 1.07
CA LEU A 4 -29.96 -13.05 0.11
C LEU A 4 -30.08 -14.50 -0.37
N ARG A 5 -28.94 -15.15 -0.64
CA ARG A 5 -28.93 -16.58 -0.99
C ARG A 5 -29.44 -17.45 0.16
N ALA A 6 -29.07 -17.15 1.40
CA ALA A 6 -29.56 -17.88 2.57
C ALA A 6 -31.08 -17.73 2.75
N VAL A 7 -31.62 -16.51 2.58
CA VAL A 7 -33.07 -16.24 2.67
C VAL A 7 -33.85 -16.93 1.55
N LEU A 8 -33.36 -16.86 0.30
CA LEU A 8 -34.00 -17.55 -0.83
C LEU A 8 -33.93 -19.08 -0.68
N HIS A 9 -32.85 -19.61 -0.10
CA HIS A 9 -32.72 -21.04 0.20
C HIS A 9 -33.74 -21.49 1.26
N HIS A 10 -33.93 -20.72 2.33
CA HIS A 10 -34.94 -21.01 3.35
C HIS A 10 -36.37 -20.91 2.79
N PHE A 11 -36.66 -19.92 1.93
CA PHE A 11 -37.97 -19.82 1.27
C PHE A 11 -38.25 -21.02 0.37
N ASN A 12 -37.24 -21.48 -0.37
CA ASN A 12 -37.36 -22.67 -1.19
C ASN A 12 -37.58 -23.94 -0.35
N GLN A 13 -36.87 -24.10 0.76
CA GLN A 13 -37.07 -25.22 1.70
C GLN A 13 -38.46 -25.20 2.36
N ALA A 14 -39.03 -24.02 2.58
CA ALA A 14 -40.39 -23.85 3.12
C ALA A 14 -41.50 -23.95 2.05
N GLY A 15 -41.17 -24.24 0.78
CA GLY A 15 -42.14 -24.34 -0.31
C GLY A 15 -42.75 -22.99 -0.74
N LEU A 16 -42.19 -21.87 -0.30
CA LEU A 16 -42.64 -20.53 -0.66
C LEU A 16 -42.01 -20.11 -1.99
N LYS A 17 -42.85 -19.88 -3.01
CA LYS A 17 -42.41 -19.39 -4.33
C LYS A 17 -42.47 -17.87 -4.40
N VAL A 18 -41.37 -17.22 -4.76
CA VAL A 18 -41.31 -15.76 -4.98
C VAL A 18 -41.91 -15.43 -6.36
N LYS A 19 -42.90 -14.54 -6.40
CA LYS A 19 -43.50 -14.06 -7.66
C LYS A 19 -42.47 -13.26 -8.47
N HIS A 20 -42.25 -13.67 -9.72
CA HIS A 20 -41.22 -13.13 -10.64
C HIS A 20 -41.37 -11.63 -10.93
N GLU A 21 -42.60 -11.13 -10.84
CA GLU A 21 -42.99 -9.73 -11.00
C GLU A 21 -42.58 -8.81 -9.82
N LYS A 22 -42.07 -9.35 -8.71
CA LYS A 22 -41.50 -8.59 -7.58
C LYS A 22 -39.97 -8.71 -7.45
N CYS A 23 -39.29 -9.33 -8.41
CA CYS A 23 -37.84 -9.52 -8.44
C CYS A 23 -37.10 -8.36 -9.15
N GLN A 24 -37.45 -7.10 -8.90
CA GLN A 24 -36.55 -5.97 -9.18
C GLN A 24 -35.81 -5.63 -7.88
N ILE A 25 -34.57 -6.12 -7.76
CA ILE A 25 -33.77 -5.96 -6.52
C ILE A 25 -32.96 -4.64 -6.55
N VAL A 26 -32.86 -3.97 -7.70
CA VAL A 26 -32.22 -2.66 -7.87
C VAL A 26 -33.04 -1.82 -8.85
N VAL A 27 -33.37 -0.59 -8.46
CA VAL A 27 -33.93 0.43 -9.35
C VAL A 27 -32.83 1.48 -9.53
N PRO A 28 -32.33 1.74 -10.75
CA PRO A 28 -31.17 2.61 -10.95
C PRO A 28 -31.48 4.08 -10.63
N GLN A 29 -32.73 4.52 -10.84
CA GLN A 29 -33.22 5.85 -10.51
C GLN A 29 -34.73 5.78 -10.24
N VAL A 30 -35.20 6.53 -9.24
CA VAL A 30 -36.63 6.71 -8.99
C VAL A 30 -36.90 8.20 -8.87
N GLU A 31 -37.75 8.72 -9.75
CA GLU A 31 -38.15 10.11 -9.72
C GLU A 31 -39.41 10.28 -8.87
N PHE A 32 -39.44 11.33 -8.07
CA PHE A 32 -40.58 11.70 -7.26
C PHE A 32 -40.84 13.20 -7.38
N LEU A 33 -42.03 13.52 -7.88
CA LEU A 33 -42.56 14.89 -7.88
C LEU A 33 -43.57 15.01 -6.75
N GLY A 34 -43.31 15.95 -5.84
CA GLY A 34 -44.21 16.30 -4.74
C GLY A 34 -44.92 17.62 -5.03
N THR A 35 -46.22 17.69 -4.75
CA THR A 35 -46.98 18.95 -4.78
C THR A 35 -47.17 19.48 -3.38
N LEU A 36 -46.91 20.77 -3.16
CA LEU A 36 -47.19 21.44 -1.90
C LEU A 36 -48.69 21.69 -1.74
N SER A 37 -49.24 21.31 -0.60
CA SER A 37 -50.60 21.66 -0.18
C SER A 37 -50.75 23.18 0.01
N ALA A 38 -52.00 23.65 0.06
CA ALA A 38 -52.28 25.08 0.25
C ALA A 38 -51.61 25.67 1.51
N ALA A 39 -51.51 24.88 2.60
CA ALA A 39 -50.83 25.31 3.81
C ALA A 39 -49.30 25.31 3.66
N GLU A 40 -48.72 24.33 2.98
CA GLU A 40 -47.26 24.21 2.77
C GLU A 40 -46.70 25.27 1.81
N ARG A 41 -47.53 25.75 0.87
CA ARG A 41 -47.16 26.89 0.00
C ARG A 41 -46.88 28.17 0.77
N ASN A 42 -47.45 28.31 1.97
CA ASN A 42 -47.25 29.47 2.84
C ASN A 42 -46.03 29.32 3.77
N TYR A 43 -45.26 28.23 3.68
CA TYR A 43 -44.07 28.05 4.51
C TYR A 43 -42.93 28.96 4.02
N GLY A 44 -42.03 29.33 4.94
CA GLY A 44 -40.79 30.00 4.57
C GLY A 44 -39.92 29.12 3.67
N GLN A 45 -39.01 29.72 2.91
CA GLN A 45 -38.24 28.99 1.90
C GLN A 45 -37.43 27.84 2.50
N VAL A 46 -36.75 28.08 3.62
CA VAL A 46 -35.98 27.06 4.35
C VAL A 46 -36.87 25.87 4.78
N ASP A 47 -38.10 26.15 5.21
CA ASP A 47 -39.08 25.13 5.60
C ASP A 47 -39.60 24.34 4.39
N LYS A 48 -39.72 24.97 3.21
CA LYS A 48 -40.14 24.30 1.97
C LYS A 48 -39.08 23.33 1.47
N GLU A 49 -37.81 23.75 1.47
CA GLU A 49 -36.70 22.89 1.07
C GLU A 49 -36.50 21.73 2.06
N ALA A 50 -36.60 22.01 3.37
CA ALA A 50 -36.57 20.96 4.38
C ALA A 50 -37.75 19.97 4.25
N LEU A 51 -38.95 20.47 3.94
CA LEU A 51 -40.12 19.64 3.68
C LEU A 51 -39.90 18.71 2.49
N ALA A 52 -39.30 19.20 1.40
CA ALA A 52 -39.01 18.37 0.23
C ALA A 52 -38.13 17.17 0.58
N ILE A 53 -37.07 17.38 1.38
CA ILE A 53 -36.21 16.31 1.89
C ILE A 53 -37.01 15.31 2.73
N VAL A 54 -37.80 15.80 3.69
CA VAL A 54 -38.57 14.95 4.62
C VAL A 54 -39.60 14.12 3.88
N VAL A 55 -40.31 14.70 2.90
CA VAL A 55 -41.28 13.98 2.06
C VAL A 55 -40.58 12.93 1.22
N GLY A 56 -39.41 13.24 0.65
CA GLY A 56 -38.57 12.27 -0.06
C GLY A 56 -38.17 11.09 0.82
N VAL A 57 -37.62 11.34 2.00
CA VAL A 57 -37.22 10.28 2.94
C VAL A 57 -38.41 9.44 3.39
N LYS A 58 -39.57 10.06 3.67
CA LYS A 58 -40.81 9.35 3.99
C LYS A 58 -41.25 8.44 2.84
N ARG A 59 -41.22 8.95 1.60
CA ARG A 59 -41.62 8.20 0.41
C ARG A 59 -40.73 6.99 0.19
N PHE A 60 -39.44 7.13 0.44
CA PHE A 60 -38.43 6.09 0.21
C PHE A 60 -38.01 5.35 1.49
N HIS A 61 -38.80 5.42 2.57
CA HIS A 61 -38.48 4.82 3.87
C HIS A 61 -38.03 3.35 3.74
N HIS A 62 -38.77 2.52 3.01
CA HIS A 62 -38.46 1.10 2.84
C HIS A 62 -37.13 0.81 2.13
N TYR A 63 -36.62 1.77 1.34
CA TYR A 63 -35.33 1.65 0.66
C TYR A 63 -34.17 2.17 1.50
N LEU A 64 -34.41 3.22 2.29
CA LEU A 64 -33.39 3.98 3.01
C LEU A 64 -33.16 3.48 4.45
N TYR A 65 -34.18 2.92 5.10
CA TYR A 65 -34.10 2.54 6.50
C TYR A 65 -33.04 1.45 6.74
N GLY A 66 -32.17 1.67 7.73
CA GLY A 66 -31.06 0.77 8.08
C GLY A 66 -29.87 0.79 7.11
N ARG A 67 -29.85 1.68 6.11
CA ARG A 67 -28.74 1.86 5.16
C ARG A 67 -28.10 3.23 5.32
N GLN A 68 -26.82 3.34 4.94
CA GLN A 68 -26.15 4.63 4.76
C GLN A 68 -26.48 5.20 3.39
N PHE A 69 -26.89 6.47 3.34
CA PHE A 69 -27.20 7.17 2.09
C PHE A 69 -26.85 8.66 2.15
N GLN A 70 -26.92 9.36 1.02
CA GLN A 70 -26.59 10.79 0.94
C GLN A 70 -27.80 11.60 0.49
N ILE A 71 -27.96 12.78 1.06
CA ILE A 71 -28.97 13.76 0.66
C ILE A 71 -28.23 14.94 0.05
N VAL A 72 -28.46 15.19 -1.23
CA VAL A 72 -27.84 16.29 -1.98
C VAL A 72 -28.85 17.42 -2.13
N THR A 73 -28.47 18.65 -1.76
CA THR A 73 -29.33 19.84 -1.83
C THR A 73 -28.54 21.07 -2.27
N ASP A 74 -29.19 22.00 -2.96
CA ASP A 74 -28.66 23.32 -3.30
C ASP A 74 -28.90 24.36 -2.19
N HIS A 75 -29.52 23.97 -1.08
CA HIS A 75 -29.84 24.88 0.01
C HIS A 75 -28.84 24.80 1.18
N LYS A 76 -27.75 25.57 1.06
CA LYS A 76 -26.61 25.60 2.02
C LYS A 76 -27.01 25.74 3.50
N PRO A 77 -28.00 26.57 3.90
CA PRO A 77 -28.41 26.64 5.31
C PRO A 77 -28.88 25.31 5.91
N LEU A 78 -29.39 24.36 5.12
CA LEU A 78 -29.84 23.06 5.65
C LEU A 78 -28.69 22.21 6.19
N LEU A 79 -27.45 22.43 5.72
CA LEU A 79 -26.25 21.80 6.28
C LEU A 79 -26.02 22.18 7.76
N GLY A 80 -26.55 23.32 8.21
CA GLY A 80 -26.47 23.75 9.61
C GLY A 80 -27.64 23.26 10.46
N LEU A 81 -28.79 22.95 9.84
CA LEU A 81 -30.06 22.68 10.53
C LEU A 81 -30.41 21.19 10.58
N LEU A 82 -30.10 20.44 9.52
CA LEU A 82 -30.47 19.03 9.34
C LEU A 82 -29.25 18.09 9.31
N ALA A 83 -28.04 18.56 9.63
CA ALA A 83 -26.89 17.67 9.65
C ALA A 83 -26.92 16.77 10.91
N SER A 84 -26.65 15.48 10.72
CA SER A 84 -26.74 14.46 11.78
C SER A 84 -25.67 14.59 12.86
N ASP A 85 -24.60 15.33 12.59
CA ASP A 85 -23.39 15.47 13.41
C ASP A 85 -23.33 16.80 14.20
N LYS A 86 -24.32 17.68 14.05
CA LYS A 86 -24.36 18.99 14.71
C LYS A 86 -25.49 19.08 15.73
N GLN A 87 -25.24 19.82 16.82
CA GLN A 87 -26.26 20.08 17.83
C GLN A 87 -27.41 20.90 17.22
N THR A 88 -28.65 20.46 17.46
CA THR A 88 -29.85 21.16 17.00
C THR A 88 -29.96 22.55 17.64
N PRO A 89 -30.16 23.63 16.87
CA PRO A 89 -30.31 24.97 17.40
C PRO A 89 -31.46 25.08 18.41
N GLN A 90 -31.26 25.82 19.50
CA GLN A 90 -32.25 25.98 20.59
C GLN A 90 -33.51 26.76 20.16
N MET A 91 -33.41 27.60 19.12
CA MET A 91 -34.54 28.37 18.58
C MET A 91 -34.86 27.89 17.16
N MET A 92 -35.93 27.11 17.02
CA MET A 92 -36.37 26.56 15.76
C MET A 92 -37.90 26.32 15.77
N SER A 93 -38.53 26.33 14.59
CA SER A 93 -39.95 26.02 14.49
C SER A 93 -40.25 24.59 14.96
N LEU A 94 -41.36 24.40 15.69
CA LEU A 94 -41.81 23.07 16.17
C LEU A 94 -41.93 22.05 15.03
N ARG A 95 -42.21 22.52 13.81
CA ARG A 95 -42.27 21.70 12.60
C ARG A 95 -40.90 21.16 12.22
N MET A 96 -39.88 22.01 12.17
CA MET A 96 -38.52 21.61 11.83
C MET A 96 -37.91 20.72 12.93
N THR A 97 -38.23 20.96 14.20
CA THR A 97 -37.87 20.04 15.30
C THR A 97 -38.43 18.64 15.08
N ARG A 98 -39.71 18.51 14.71
CA ARG A 98 -40.33 17.21 14.39
C ARG A 98 -39.66 16.51 13.21
N TRP A 99 -39.22 17.26 12.21
CA TRP A 99 -38.52 16.72 11.05
C TRP A 99 -37.12 16.23 11.39
N ILE A 100 -36.37 16.96 12.23
CA ILE A 100 -35.06 16.52 12.68
C ILE A 100 -35.16 15.22 13.48
N VAL A 101 -36.10 15.14 14.43
CA VAL A 101 -36.35 13.91 15.19
C VAL A 101 -36.70 12.74 14.27
N TYR A 102 -37.50 13.00 13.22
CA TYR A 102 -37.82 11.97 12.23
C TYR A 102 -36.59 11.51 11.43
N LEU A 103 -35.76 12.45 10.99
CA LEU A 103 -34.55 12.16 10.22
C LEU A 103 -33.47 11.49 11.08
N ALA A 104 -33.43 11.73 12.39
CA ALA A 104 -32.49 11.09 13.32
C ALA A 104 -32.61 9.55 13.37
N ALA A 105 -33.73 8.98 12.90
CA ALA A 105 -33.90 7.54 12.75
C ALA A 105 -33.14 6.93 11.56
N TYR A 106 -32.49 7.76 10.72
CA TYR A 106 -31.81 7.35 9.50
C TYR A 106 -30.31 7.69 9.54
N ASN A 107 -29.51 6.91 8.82
CA ASN A 107 -28.08 7.13 8.70
C ASN A 107 -27.77 7.83 7.36
N TYR A 108 -27.67 9.16 7.35
CA TYR A 108 -27.44 9.94 6.14
C TYR A 108 -26.36 11.01 6.30
N THR A 109 -25.77 11.43 5.18
CA THR A 109 -24.89 12.61 5.12
C THR A 109 -25.48 13.68 4.19
N LEU A 110 -25.48 14.94 4.64
CA LEU A 110 -25.99 16.08 3.86
C LEU A 110 -24.86 16.71 3.02
N VAL A 111 -25.07 16.88 1.71
CA VAL A 111 -24.08 17.40 0.75
C VAL A 111 -24.66 18.57 -0.03
N TYR A 112 -23.91 19.65 -0.19
CA TYR A 112 -24.32 20.84 -0.96
C TYR A 112 -23.82 20.81 -2.42
N ARG A 113 -24.66 21.22 -3.38
CA ARG A 113 -24.31 21.40 -4.82
C ARG A 113 -25.01 22.62 -5.45
N GLN A 114 -24.35 23.33 -6.37
CA GLN A 114 -24.89 24.53 -7.06
C GLN A 114 -25.94 24.21 -8.14
N ALA A 115 -26.80 25.19 -8.51
CA ALA A 115 -27.89 25.04 -9.49
C ALA A 115 -27.89 26.14 -10.60
N LEU A 116 -28.37 25.79 -11.81
CA LEU A 116 -28.46 26.63 -13.02
C LEU A 116 -29.93 26.76 -13.45
N TYR A 117 -30.39 27.98 -13.77
CA TYR A 117 -31.76 28.22 -14.25
C TYR A 117 -31.76 28.79 -15.68
N LEU A 118 -32.58 28.19 -16.55
CA LEU A 118 -32.71 28.56 -17.97
C LEU A 118 -33.94 29.49 -18.17
N GLY A 119 -33.78 30.56 -18.96
CA GLY A 119 -34.83 31.51 -19.36
C GLY A 119 -34.37 32.39 -20.54
N GLU A 120 -35.00 33.54 -20.81
CA GLU A 120 -34.51 34.53 -21.82
C GLU A 120 -33.08 35.02 -21.52
N ARG A 121 -32.62 34.81 -20.28
CA ARG A 121 -31.27 35.08 -19.79
C ARG A 121 -30.80 33.88 -18.95
N LEU A 122 -29.48 33.65 -18.88
CA LEU A 122 -28.89 32.60 -18.06
C LEU A 122 -28.70 33.11 -16.62
N PHE A 123 -29.20 32.36 -15.64
CA PHE A 123 -29.07 32.69 -14.22
C PHE A 123 -28.30 31.60 -13.46
N ILE A 124 -27.36 32.03 -12.60
CA ILE A 124 -26.61 31.17 -11.69
C ILE A 124 -26.96 31.60 -10.27
N SER A 125 -27.40 30.66 -9.43
CA SER A 125 -27.66 30.91 -8.02
C SER A 125 -26.64 30.18 -7.16
N PHE A 126 -25.95 30.94 -6.30
CA PHE A 126 -25.05 30.37 -5.27
C PHE A 126 -25.71 30.38 -3.88
N ASP A 127 -26.73 31.21 -3.66
CA ASP A 127 -27.32 31.49 -2.36
C ASP A 127 -28.71 32.16 -2.44
N MET A 128 -29.67 31.53 -3.13
CA MET A 128 -31.05 32.06 -3.28
C MET A 128 -31.15 33.43 -3.96
N PHE A 129 -30.30 33.71 -4.96
CA PHE A 129 -30.27 34.99 -5.68
C PHE A 129 -29.88 36.23 -4.85
N ASP A 130 -29.51 36.10 -3.57
CA ASP A 130 -29.01 37.23 -2.76
C ASP A 130 -27.71 37.80 -3.34
N SER A 131 -26.86 36.93 -3.93
CA SER A 131 -25.66 37.32 -4.67
C SER A 131 -25.71 36.95 -6.15
N SER A 132 -26.89 36.66 -6.72
CA SER A 132 -26.98 36.28 -8.14
C SER A 132 -26.25 37.31 -8.98
N LEU A 133 -25.19 36.88 -9.66
CA LEU A 133 -24.55 37.71 -10.67
C LEU A 133 -25.68 38.15 -11.62
N LEU A 134 -25.75 39.47 -11.89
CA LEU A 134 -26.61 40.03 -12.93
C LEU A 134 -26.64 39.07 -14.14
N PRO A 135 -27.78 38.92 -14.82
CA PRO A 135 -27.94 37.95 -15.90
C PRO A 135 -26.72 38.00 -16.82
N LEU A 136 -26.13 36.84 -17.11
CA LEU A 136 -24.88 36.78 -17.87
C LEU A 136 -25.05 37.54 -19.19
N THR A 137 -24.45 38.72 -19.30
CA THR A 137 -24.51 39.50 -20.53
C THR A 137 -23.65 38.80 -21.57
N ILE A 138 -24.29 38.24 -22.59
CA ILE A 138 -23.60 37.66 -23.75
C ILE A 138 -23.09 38.85 -24.58
N PRO A 139 -21.78 38.96 -24.86
CA PRO A 139 -21.26 40.10 -25.61
C PRO A 139 -21.84 40.14 -27.04
N ASP A 140 -22.20 41.34 -27.50
CA ASP A 140 -22.85 41.55 -28.80
C ASP A 140 -22.06 40.97 -29.99
N GLY A 141 -20.73 40.92 -29.87
CA GLY A 141 -19.84 40.33 -30.89
C GLY A 141 -19.99 38.82 -31.09
N PHE A 142 -20.73 38.11 -30.22
CA PHE A 142 -20.94 36.67 -30.32
C PHE A 142 -22.32 36.27 -30.87
N THR A 143 -23.21 37.23 -31.20
CA THR A 143 -24.61 36.92 -31.54
C THR A 143 -25.18 37.74 -32.69
N ARG A 144 -26.16 37.17 -33.43
CA ARG A 144 -27.18 37.97 -34.13
C ARG A 144 -28.23 38.33 -33.08
N SER A 145 -28.60 39.60 -32.97
CA SER A 145 -29.63 40.04 -32.03
C SER A 145 -31.02 39.58 -32.49
N PRO A 146 -31.85 38.96 -31.63
CA PRO A 146 -31.60 38.64 -30.22
C PRO A 146 -30.81 37.33 -29.99
N ALA A 147 -29.98 37.31 -28.94
CA ALA A 147 -29.23 36.14 -28.50
C ALA A 147 -30.14 35.09 -27.83
N ILE A 148 -30.36 33.94 -28.47
CA ILE A 148 -31.17 32.86 -27.89
C ILE A 148 -30.25 31.81 -27.28
N VAL A 149 -30.38 31.58 -25.97
CA VAL A 149 -29.74 30.47 -25.26
C VAL A 149 -30.65 29.25 -25.33
N SER A 150 -30.25 28.22 -26.06
CA SER A 150 -31.09 27.02 -26.25
C SER A 150 -30.82 25.92 -25.22
N ALA A 151 -29.62 25.89 -24.64
CA ALA A 151 -29.25 24.97 -23.55
C ALA A 151 -28.02 25.48 -22.79
N ALA A 152 -27.87 25.07 -21.52
CA ALA A 152 -26.67 25.31 -20.74
C ALA A 152 -26.42 24.22 -19.69
N ALA A 153 -25.15 23.96 -19.37
CA ALA A 153 -24.72 22.95 -18.40
C ALA A 153 -23.48 23.42 -17.63
N PHE A 154 -23.28 22.92 -16.41
CA PHE A 154 -22.06 23.14 -15.63
C PHE A 154 -20.96 22.14 -16.04
N GLY A 155 -19.76 22.65 -16.30
CA GLY A 155 -18.50 21.92 -16.18
C GLY A 155 -17.77 22.30 -14.89
N GLN A 156 -16.60 21.73 -14.61
CA GLN A 156 -15.84 21.95 -13.36
C GLN A 156 -15.69 23.43 -12.97
N ASP A 157 -15.05 24.23 -13.83
CA ASP A 157 -14.79 25.66 -13.60
C ASP A 157 -15.43 26.57 -14.67
N THR A 158 -16.31 25.99 -15.49
CA THR A 158 -16.91 26.65 -16.66
C THR A 158 -18.39 26.37 -16.77
N ILE A 159 -19.14 27.31 -17.33
CA ILE A 159 -20.49 27.06 -17.82
C ILE A 159 -20.43 26.90 -19.34
N VAL A 160 -21.02 25.82 -19.83
CA VAL A 160 -21.18 25.59 -21.27
C VAL A 160 -22.58 26.02 -21.66
N ALA A 161 -22.70 26.93 -22.63
CA ALA A 161 -23.99 27.43 -23.11
C ALA A 161 -24.05 27.38 -24.64
N VAL A 162 -25.22 27.02 -25.17
CA VAL A 162 -25.52 27.03 -26.59
C VAL A 162 -26.24 28.33 -26.90
N VAL A 163 -25.61 29.20 -27.68
CA VAL A 163 -26.17 30.49 -28.08
C VAL A 163 -26.29 30.52 -29.60
N ASN A 164 -27.51 30.66 -30.13
CA ASN A 164 -27.79 30.72 -31.57
C ASN A 164 -27.13 29.60 -32.38
N GLY A 165 -27.09 28.37 -31.85
CA GLY A 165 -26.50 27.22 -32.53
C GLY A 165 -25.02 26.96 -32.24
N ALA A 166 -24.30 27.92 -31.65
CA ALA A 166 -22.88 27.79 -31.35
C ALA A 166 -22.64 27.53 -29.86
N VAL A 167 -21.65 26.72 -29.53
CA VAL A 167 -21.31 26.35 -28.16
C VAL A 167 -20.23 27.27 -27.61
N PHE A 168 -20.53 27.92 -26.49
CA PHE A 168 -19.66 28.85 -25.80
C PHE A 168 -19.35 28.36 -24.38
N LEU A 169 -18.15 28.71 -23.90
CA LEU A 169 -17.65 28.43 -22.57
C LEU A 169 -17.54 29.75 -21.81
N TYR A 170 -18.12 29.82 -20.62
CA TYR A 170 -18.00 30.95 -19.70
C TYR A 170 -17.15 30.55 -18.49
N LEU A 171 -15.95 31.14 -18.38
CA LEU A 171 -15.04 30.92 -17.26
C LEU A 171 -15.41 31.83 -16.09
N TYR A 172 -16.17 31.31 -15.13
CA TYR A 172 -16.64 32.11 -13.99
C TYR A 172 -15.61 32.22 -12.85
N ALA A 173 -14.69 31.26 -12.73
CA ALA A 173 -13.73 31.20 -11.63
C ALA A 173 -12.52 32.14 -11.79
N THR A 174 -12.01 32.32 -13.01
CA THR A 174 -10.67 32.93 -13.21
C THR A 174 -10.66 34.26 -13.97
N TRP A 175 -11.52 34.47 -14.98
CA TRP A 175 -11.43 35.65 -15.88
C TRP A 175 -12.77 36.32 -16.24
N LYS A 176 -13.92 35.77 -15.80
CA LYS A 176 -15.28 36.24 -16.17
C LYS A 176 -15.42 36.53 -17.67
N ARG A 177 -14.98 35.59 -18.51
CA ARG A 177 -14.88 35.76 -19.97
C ARG A 177 -15.55 34.62 -20.73
N TRP A 178 -16.14 34.98 -21.87
CA TRP A 178 -16.66 34.05 -22.87
C TRP A 178 -15.57 33.58 -23.84
N LEU A 179 -15.53 32.29 -24.12
CA LEU A 179 -14.67 31.63 -25.10
C LEU A 179 -15.53 30.82 -26.07
N HIS A 180 -15.19 30.86 -27.35
CA HIS A 180 -15.80 29.98 -28.35
C HIS A 180 -15.21 28.58 -28.24
N SER A 181 -16.05 27.55 -28.25
CA SER A 181 -15.57 26.15 -28.26
C SER A 181 -14.80 25.85 -29.56
N LYS A 182 -13.70 25.09 -29.47
CA LYS A 182 -12.93 24.66 -30.65
C LYS A 182 -13.38 23.26 -31.05
N GLY A 183 -13.58 23.02 -32.35
CA GLY A 183 -13.87 21.67 -32.89
C GLY A 183 -15.34 21.33 -33.10
N ILE A 184 -16.28 22.20 -32.73
CA ILE A 184 -17.71 22.04 -33.03
C ILE A 184 -18.05 22.88 -34.27
N THR A 185 -18.27 22.20 -35.40
CA THR A 185 -18.51 22.85 -36.70
C THR A 185 -19.99 22.84 -37.13
N HIS A 186 -20.83 22.09 -36.42
CA HIS A 186 -22.25 21.93 -36.72
C HIS A 186 -23.11 22.63 -35.65
N PRO A 187 -24.30 23.16 -36.00
CA PRO A 187 -25.16 23.82 -35.05
C PRO A 187 -25.67 22.83 -34.00
N VAL A 188 -25.61 23.25 -32.73
CA VAL A 188 -26.08 22.52 -31.55
C VAL A 188 -27.34 23.22 -31.05
N THR A 189 -28.33 22.51 -30.51
CA THR A 189 -29.42 23.20 -29.79
C THR A 189 -29.61 22.69 -28.38
N ASP A 190 -28.98 21.59 -27.98
CA ASP A 190 -29.19 20.98 -26.67
C ASP A 190 -27.89 20.44 -26.05
N LEU A 191 -27.84 20.35 -24.71
CA LEU A 191 -26.70 19.88 -23.92
C LEU A 191 -27.17 18.86 -22.87
N ALA A 192 -26.47 17.73 -22.78
CA ALA A 192 -26.67 16.74 -21.71
C ALA A 192 -25.42 16.64 -20.82
N SER A 193 -25.62 16.80 -19.51
CA SER A 193 -24.62 16.55 -18.47
C SER A 193 -24.91 15.20 -17.82
N TYR A 194 -23.87 14.39 -17.63
CA TYR A 194 -24.00 13.09 -16.97
C TYR A 194 -23.48 13.16 -15.55
N THR A 195 -24.34 12.86 -14.58
CA THR A 195 -23.94 12.62 -13.19
C THR A 195 -23.76 11.13 -12.96
N CYS A 196 -22.54 10.70 -12.73
CA CYS A 196 -22.24 9.34 -12.35
C CYS A 196 -22.73 9.08 -10.91
N CYS A 197 -23.57 8.05 -10.73
CA CYS A 197 -24.27 7.76 -9.48
C CYS A 197 -23.48 6.88 -8.48
N PHE A 198 -22.22 6.54 -8.76
CA PHE A 198 -21.39 5.68 -7.92
C PHE A 198 -20.38 6.47 -7.07
N ALA A 199 -19.79 5.78 -6.08
CA ALA A 199 -19.15 6.33 -4.88
C ALA A 199 -18.21 7.54 -5.10
N LEU A 200 -18.24 8.46 -4.13
CA LEU A 200 -17.59 9.78 -4.07
C LEU A 200 -16.06 9.86 -4.29
N ASN A 201 -15.38 8.79 -4.70
CA ASN A 201 -13.91 8.77 -4.91
C ASN A 201 -13.50 7.84 -6.07
N ASP A 202 -14.41 7.50 -6.99
CA ASP A 202 -14.03 6.76 -8.19
C ASP A 202 -13.52 7.74 -9.27
N PRO A 203 -12.22 7.68 -9.65
CA PRO A 203 -11.65 8.59 -10.66
C PRO A 203 -12.29 8.44 -12.04
N ALA A 204 -12.99 7.33 -12.32
CA ALA A 204 -13.81 7.19 -13.53
C ALA A 204 -15.11 8.00 -13.44
N CYS A 205 -15.69 8.09 -12.24
CA CYS A 205 -16.91 8.83 -11.97
C CYS A 205 -16.67 10.35 -12.03
N ASP A 206 -15.52 10.82 -11.53
CA ASP A 206 -15.09 12.21 -11.67
C ASP A 206 -14.90 12.62 -13.14
N LYS A 207 -14.26 11.76 -13.96
CA LYS A 207 -14.08 12.00 -15.39
C LYS A 207 -15.38 11.93 -16.22
N ILE A 208 -16.37 11.15 -15.79
CA ILE A 208 -17.69 11.09 -16.45
C ILE A 208 -18.53 12.32 -16.08
N ASN A 209 -18.43 12.79 -14.83
CA ASN A 209 -19.05 14.05 -14.39
C ASN A 209 -18.51 15.27 -15.16
N GLU A 210 -17.31 15.17 -15.75
CA GLU A 210 -16.70 16.21 -16.59
C GLU A 210 -17.21 16.23 -18.05
N LEU A 211 -18.04 15.25 -18.46
CA LEU A 211 -18.46 15.11 -19.86
C LEU A 211 -19.82 15.79 -20.14
N ILE A 212 -19.84 16.72 -21.10
CA ILE A 212 -21.05 17.36 -21.61
C ILE A 212 -21.22 16.99 -23.09
N LEU A 213 -22.34 16.35 -23.43
CA LEU A 213 -22.69 16.05 -24.82
C LEU A 213 -23.45 17.22 -25.43
N ALA A 214 -23.00 17.66 -26.61
CA ALA A 214 -23.66 18.69 -27.41
C ALA A 214 -24.27 18.07 -28.66
N TYR A 215 -25.57 18.25 -28.87
CA TYR A 215 -26.28 17.66 -30.01
C TYR A 215 -27.37 18.58 -30.59
N HIS A 216 -27.80 18.26 -31.80
CA HIS A 216 -28.95 18.88 -32.46
C HIS A 216 -30.13 17.88 -32.45
N PRO A 217 -31.20 18.12 -31.66
CA PRO A 217 -32.30 17.19 -31.37
C PRO A 217 -33.17 16.86 -32.60
N GLY A 218 -33.03 17.60 -33.70
CA GLY A 218 -33.84 17.40 -34.91
C GLY A 218 -33.87 15.98 -35.50
N ASN A 219 -32.92 15.10 -35.13
CA ASN A 219 -32.79 13.76 -35.69
C ASN A 219 -32.64 12.61 -34.68
N LEU A 220 -32.57 12.85 -33.36
CA LEU A 220 -32.41 11.76 -32.37
C LEU A 220 -33.78 11.18 -32.00
N VAL A 221 -33.94 9.86 -32.13
CA VAL A 221 -35.20 9.15 -31.85
C VAL A 221 -35.15 8.40 -30.51
N SER A 222 -34.03 7.76 -30.20
CA SER A 222 -33.85 7.02 -28.94
C SER A 222 -32.36 6.82 -28.63
N ASN A 223 -31.99 6.67 -27.36
CA ASN A 223 -30.66 6.28 -26.92
C ASN A 223 -30.74 5.25 -25.78
N THR A 224 -29.70 4.43 -25.62
CA THR A 224 -29.57 3.51 -24.49
C THR A 224 -28.11 3.26 -24.17
N THR A 225 -27.81 2.99 -22.89
CA THR A 225 -26.46 2.72 -22.40
C THR A 225 -26.46 1.54 -21.44
N THR A 226 -25.37 0.77 -21.43
CA THR A 226 -24.99 -0.14 -20.35
C THR A 226 -23.55 0.09 -19.99
N ASN A 227 -23.08 -0.40 -18.83
CA ASN A 227 -21.74 -0.24 -18.23
C ASN A 227 -20.68 0.44 -19.12
N ASN A 228 -20.37 -0.13 -20.30
CA ASN A 228 -19.41 0.42 -21.28
C ASN A 228 -19.98 0.51 -22.73
N GLU A 229 -21.27 0.35 -22.99
CA GLU A 229 -21.85 0.36 -24.34
C GLU A 229 -22.88 1.48 -24.51
N LEU A 230 -22.93 2.08 -25.70
CA LEU A 230 -23.86 3.13 -26.10
C LEU A 230 -24.51 2.77 -27.43
N ALA A 231 -25.82 2.91 -27.53
CA ALA A 231 -26.51 2.90 -28.82
C ALA A 231 -27.29 4.20 -29.00
N LEU A 232 -27.15 4.82 -30.17
CA LEU A 232 -27.88 6.01 -30.58
C LEU A 232 -28.67 5.70 -31.84
N LEU A 233 -29.97 5.95 -31.80
CA LEU A 233 -30.86 5.80 -32.95
C LEU A 233 -31.31 7.18 -33.39
N THR A 234 -30.95 7.53 -34.62
CA THR A 234 -31.48 8.70 -35.31
C THR A 234 -32.69 8.31 -36.17
N LYS A 235 -33.35 9.30 -36.79
CA LYS A 235 -34.48 9.05 -37.72
C LYS A 235 -34.12 8.05 -38.82
N THR A 236 -32.86 7.99 -39.23
CA THR A 236 -32.39 7.20 -40.38
C THR A 236 -31.23 6.26 -40.08
N GLN A 237 -30.54 6.37 -38.95
CA GLN A 237 -29.27 5.66 -38.73
C GLN A 237 -29.14 5.11 -37.30
N LEU A 238 -28.53 3.93 -37.18
CA LEU A 238 -28.18 3.33 -35.89
C LEU A 238 -26.66 3.44 -35.69
N PHE A 239 -26.27 3.98 -34.55
CA PHE A 239 -24.89 4.09 -34.13
C PHE A 239 -24.66 3.32 -32.84
N TYR A 240 -23.47 2.74 -32.73
CA TYR A 240 -23.03 2.04 -31.54
C TYR A 240 -21.66 2.54 -31.12
N GLY A 241 -21.53 2.89 -29.84
CA GLY A 241 -20.28 3.26 -29.20
C GLY A 241 -19.92 2.27 -28.11
N ASN A 242 -18.62 2.06 -27.93
CA ASN A 242 -18.08 1.44 -26.74
C ASN A 242 -17.30 2.51 -25.97
N PHE A 243 -17.56 2.60 -24.68
CA PHE A 243 -16.90 3.44 -23.70
C PHE A 243 -16.02 2.55 -22.82
N ASP A 244 -14.87 2.14 -23.36
CA ASP A 244 -13.79 1.61 -22.54
C ASP A 244 -12.93 2.78 -22.02
N MET A 245 -12.05 2.55 -21.04
CA MET A 245 -11.26 3.58 -20.34
C MET A 245 -10.45 4.52 -21.26
N VAL A 246 -10.32 4.21 -22.55
CA VAL A 246 -9.51 4.95 -23.51
C VAL A 246 -10.13 5.15 -24.91
N ILE A 247 -10.95 4.22 -25.41
CA ILE A 247 -11.49 4.32 -26.78
C ILE A 247 -12.88 4.93 -26.75
N ARG A 248 -13.05 6.08 -27.42
CA ARG A 248 -14.34 6.73 -27.68
C ARG A 248 -14.62 6.66 -29.18
N SER A 249 -15.12 5.53 -29.65
CA SER A 249 -15.49 5.38 -31.05
C SER A 249 -16.96 5.07 -31.17
N VAL A 250 -17.68 5.90 -31.91
CA VAL A 250 -19.04 5.62 -32.34
C VAL A 250 -18.96 5.11 -33.78
N VAL A 251 -19.40 3.87 -33.99
CA VAL A 251 -19.43 3.18 -35.27
C VAL A 251 -20.85 3.20 -35.80
N HIS A 252 -21.02 3.57 -37.07
CA HIS A 252 -22.29 3.43 -37.77
C HIS A 252 -22.56 1.94 -38.04
N LEU A 253 -23.67 1.42 -37.51
CA LEU A 253 -24.05 0.01 -37.65
C LEU A 253 -25.00 -0.24 -38.82
N GLY A 254 -25.64 0.81 -39.37
CA GLY A 254 -26.50 0.71 -40.54
C GLY A 254 -27.60 1.76 -40.58
N ASP A 255 -28.25 1.88 -41.75
CA ASP A 255 -29.38 2.77 -41.99
C ASP A 255 -30.72 2.03 -41.77
N LYS A 256 -31.71 2.74 -41.20
CA LYS A 256 -33.07 2.27 -40.87
C LYS A 256 -33.83 1.74 -42.11
N THR A 257 -33.37 2.08 -43.31
CA THR A 257 -33.98 1.70 -44.59
C THR A 257 -33.62 0.27 -45.06
N LEU A 258 -32.71 -0.44 -44.37
CA LEU A 258 -32.35 -1.82 -44.75
C LEU A 258 -33.15 -2.93 -44.05
N SER A 259 -34.15 -2.60 -43.23
CA SER A 259 -35.18 -3.55 -42.81
C SER A 259 -36.51 -3.15 -43.44
N SER A 260 -37.01 -4.03 -44.31
CA SER A 260 -38.29 -3.96 -45.01
C SER A 260 -39.45 -3.36 -44.19
N ALA A 261 -40.12 -2.38 -44.81
CA ALA A 261 -41.49 -1.89 -44.57
C ALA A 261 -41.85 -1.37 -43.15
N ASN A 262 -42.00 -0.04 -43.05
CA ASN A 262 -42.83 0.69 -42.08
C ASN A 262 -42.70 0.33 -40.59
N VAL A 263 -41.48 0.34 -40.03
CA VAL A 263 -41.29 0.23 -38.58
C VAL A 263 -40.52 1.43 -38.05
N SER A 264 -41.22 2.35 -37.37
CA SER A 264 -40.60 3.41 -36.58
C SER A 264 -40.12 2.83 -35.24
N CYS A 265 -38.87 2.40 -35.18
CA CYS A 265 -38.24 2.00 -33.91
C CYS A 265 -38.26 3.15 -32.90
N GLU A 266 -38.93 2.97 -31.75
CA GLU A 266 -39.24 4.05 -30.78
C GLU A 266 -38.48 3.91 -29.45
N THR A 267 -38.06 2.70 -29.05
CA THR A 267 -37.26 2.52 -27.82
C THR A 267 -36.21 1.42 -27.94
N MET A 268 -35.07 1.60 -27.27
CA MET A 268 -33.92 0.69 -27.29
C MET A 268 -33.49 0.31 -25.87
N LEU A 269 -33.06 -0.93 -25.70
CA LEU A 269 -32.55 -1.48 -24.44
C LEU A 269 -31.46 -2.51 -24.75
N PHE A 270 -30.35 -2.49 -24.02
CA PHE A 270 -29.42 -3.62 -24.01
C PHE A 270 -29.92 -4.71 -23.06
N GLU A 271 -30.07 -5.94 -23.55
CA GLU A 271 -30.46 -7.09 -22.72
C GLU A 271 -29.28 -7.74 -22.02
N ASN A 272 -28.16 -7.76 -22.72
CA ASN A 272 -26.85 -8.20 -22.25
C ASN A 272 -25.78 -7.43 -23.04
N ILE A 273 -24.53 -7.50 -22.59
CA ILE A 273 -23.37 -6.95 -23.33
C ILE A 273 -23.41 -7.46 -24.77
N GLY A 274 -23.39 -6.54 -25.75
CA GLY A 274 -23.42 -6.84 -27.18
C GLY A 274 -24.78 -7.26 -27.76
N ILE A 275 -25.87 -7.29 -26.97
CA ILE A 275 -27.22 -7.62 -27.45
C ILE A 275 -28.15 -6.43 -27.25
N LEU A 276 -28.49 -5.76 -28.35
CA LEU A 276 -29.38 -4.61 -28.38
C LEU A 276 -30.80 -5.02 -28.80
N SER A 277 -31.76 -4.85 -27.92
CA SER A 277 -33.19 -5.04 -28.22
C SER A 277 -33.84 -3.70 -28.55
N ILE A 278 -34.60 -3.68 -29.64
CA ILE A 278 -35.41 -2.55 -30.08
C ILE A 278 -36.87 -2.98 -30.01
N ILE A 279 -37.71 -2.21 -29.34
CA ILE A 279 -39.13 -2.52 -29.16
C ILE A 279 -39.96 -1.51 -29.94
N HIS A 280 -40.94 -2.02 -30.69
CA HIS A 280 -41.87 -1.22 -31.47
C HIS A 280 -43.33 -1.58 -31.14
N PRO A 281 -44.19 -0.61 -30.80
CA PRO A 281 -45.61 -0.84 -30.64
C PRO A 281 -46.32 -0.89 -32.01
N ILE A 282 -47.01 -2.00 -32.28
CA ILE A 282 -47.88 -2.22 -33.43
C ILE A 282 -49.34 -2.08 -32.95
N PRO A 283 -50.14 -1.19 -33.55
CA PRO A 283 -51.57 -1.10 -33.21
C PRO A 283 -52.30 -2.39 -33.63
N GLY A 284 -53.02 -3.02 -32.69
CA GLY A 284 -53.83 -4.20 -32.97
C GLY A 284 -55.13 -3.86 -33.72
N ASN A 285 -55.61 -4.78 -34.56
CA ASN A 285 -56.86 -4.61 -35.33
C ASN A 285 -58.15 -4.60 -34.47
N ALA A 286 -58.05 -4.90 -33.17
CA ALA A 286 -59.15 -4.79 -32.21
C ALA A 286 -58.81 -3.75 -31.14
N SER A 287 -59.75 -2.84 -30.93
CA SER A 287 -59.67 -1.64 -30.08
C SER A 287 -58.91 -1.80 -28.75
N ASN A 288 -57.99 -0.86 -28.50
CA ASN A 288 -57.27 -0.54 -27.25
C ASN A 288 -56.04 -1.37 -26.84
N TYR A 289 -55.52 -2.27 -27.68
CA TYR A 289 -54.28 -3.00 -27.37
C TYR A 289 -53.16 -2.74 -28.40
N TYR A 290 -51.96 -2.47 -27.90
CA TYR A 290 -50.73 -2.42 -28.70
C TYR A 290 -50.01 -3.77 -28.59
N HIS A 291 -49.66 -4.35 -29.74
CA HIS A 291 -48.79 -5.52 -29.84
C HIS A 291 -47.34 -5.03 -29.92
N PHE A 292 -46.46 -5.49 -29.03
CA PHE A 292 -45.06 -5.07 -29.07
C PHE A 292 -44.22 -6.06 -29.89
N GLN A 293 -43.62 -5.59 -30.97
CA GLN A 293 -42.62 -6.34 -31.72
C GLN A 293 -41.23 -6.04 -31.16
N LYS A 294 -40.52 -7.09 -30.77
CA LYS A 294 -39.14 -7.01 -30.25
C LYS A 294 -38.18 -7.46 -31.35
N CYS A 295 -37.27 -6.57 -31.73
CA CYS A 295 -36.18 -6.83 -32.67
C CYS A 295 -34.87 -6.94 -31.89
N ILE A 296 -34.17 -8.06 -32.00
CA ILE A 296 -32.89 -8.29 -31.32
C ILE A 296 -31.76 -8.11 -32.34
N ILE A 297 -30.82 -7.23 -32.02
CA ILE A 297 -29.63 -6.97 -32.83
C ILE A 297 -28.41 -7.48 -32.05
N ASN A 298 -27.71 -8.45 -32.64
CA ASN A 298 -26.41 -8.86 -32.17
C ASN A 298 -25.35 -7.88 -32.69
N ILE A 299 -24.83 -7.06 -31.79
CA ILE A 299 -23.87 -6.01 -32.13
C ILE A 299 -22.54 -6.63 -32.58
N GLN A 300 -22.11 -7.74 -31.95
CA GLN A 300 -20.89 -8.44 -32.33
C GLN A 300 -20.96 -8.96 -33.76
N GLU A 301 -22.09 -9.56 -34.15
CA GLU A 301 -22.32 -10.03 -35.51
C GLU A 301 -22.28 -8.88 -36.52
N LYS A 302 -22.90 -7.74 -36.20
CA LYS A 302 -22.88 -6.55 -37.07
C LYS A 302 -21.48 -5.93 -37.18
N LEU A 303 -20.73 -5.79 -36.09
CA LEU A 303 -19.37 -5.27 -36.11
C LEU A 303 -18.42 -6.16 -36.93
N MET A 304 -18.62 -7.48 -36.93
CA MET A 304 -17.83 -8.42 -37.74
C MET A 304 -18.11 -8.29 -39.25
N THR A 305 -19.27 -7.75 -39.64
CA THR A 305 -19.61 -7.47 -41.05
C THR A 305 -19.14 -6.09 -41.53
N VAL A 306 -18.87 -5.16 -40.62
CA VAL A 306 -18.28 -3.85 -40.92
C VAL A 306 -16.77 -4.05 -41.11
N LYS A 307 -16.28 -4.14 -42.36
CA LYS A 307 -14.83 -4.19 -42.64
C LYS A 307 -14.13 -2.96 -42.03
N PRO A 308 -13.27 -3.10 -41.00
CA PRO A 308 -12.46 -1.98 -40.53
C PRO A 308 -11.33 -1.72 -41.53
N LEU A 309 -10.97 -0.45 -41.74
CA LEU A 309 -9.72 -0.11 -42.43
C LEU A 309 -8.54 -0.79 -41.68
N PRO A 310 -7.53 -1.33 -42.38
CA PRO A 310 -6.41 -2.02 -41.75
C PRO A 310 -5.55 -1.01 -40.98
N ARG A 311 -5.72 -0.93 -39.66
CA ARG A 311 -4.76 -0.25 -38.78
C ARG A 311 -3.68 -1.27 -38.43
N HIS A 312 -2.42 -0.97 -38.72
CA HIS A 312 -1.30 -1.82 -38.31
C HIS A 312 -0.89 -1.49 -36.87
N CYS A 313 -0.20 -2.40 -36.17
CA CYS A 313 0.34 -2.09 -34.84
C CYS A 313 1.25 -0.84 -34.92
N PRO A 314 1.08 0.15 -34.02
CA PRO A 314 1.89 1.37 -34.04
C PRO A 314 3.31 1.15 -33.46
N MET A 315 3.61 -0.05 -32.98
CA MET A 315 4.92 -0.42 -32.46
C MET A 315 5.43 -1.63 -33.22
N GLU A 316 6.72 -1.61 -33.58
CA GLU A 316 7.39 -2.69 -34.33
C GLU A 316 8.12 -3.64 -33.39
N ILE A 317 8.77 -3.10 -32.34
CA ILE A 317 9.53 -3.87 -31.34
C ILE A 317 9.22 -3.34 -29.94
N LEU A 318 9.00 -4.25 -28.98
CA LEU A 318 9.04 -3.98 -27.55
C LEU A 318 9.69 -5.18 -26.84
N THR A 319 10.87 -4.99 -26.27
CA THR A 319 11.64 -6.07 -25.61
C THR A 319 12.32 -5.56 -24.35
N GLY A 320 12.47 -6.40 -23.33
CA GLY A 320 13.18 -6.06 -22.10
C GLY A 320 13.73 -7.30 -21.41
N ASP A 321 14.73 -7.11 -20.56
CA ASP A 321 15.50 -8.16 -19.89
C ASP A 321 14.84 -8.71 -18.61
N PHE A 322 13.71 -8.13 -18.21
CA PHE A 322 13.02 -8.41 -16.96
C PHE A 322 11.71 -9.21 -17.12
N HIS A 323 11.28 -9.48 -18.36
CA HIS A 323 10.00 -10.14 -18.61
C HIS A 323 9.90 -11.52 -17.91
N ASN A 324 8.79 -11.72 -17.19
CA ASN A 324 8.45 -12.94 -16.46
C ASN A 324 9.50 -13.38 -15.43
N ARG A 325 10.16 -12.42 -14.77
CA ARG A 325 11.12 -12.64 -13.69
C ARG A 325 10.64 -12.03 -12.37
N MET A 326 11.10 -12.62 -11.27
CA MET A 326 10.88 -12.09 -9.92
C MET A 326 12.15 -11.44 -9.40
N TYR A 327 12.01 -10.25 -8.81
CA TYR A 327 13.09 -9.49 -8.20
C TYR A 327 12.73 -9.14 -6.76
N TYR A 328 13.77 -8.92 -5.95
CA TYR A 328 13.64 -8.54 -4.55
C TYR A 328 14.27 -7.17 -4.33
N ILE A 329 13.57 -6.30 -3.61
CA ILE A 329 14.11 -5.02 -3.14
C ILE A 329 14.30 -5.12 -1.63
N ASP A 330 15.56 -5.14 -1.21
CA ASP A 330 15.92 -5.01 0.20
C ASP A 330 15.99 -3.53 0.61
N THR A 331 16.11 -3.26 1.91
CA THR A 331 16.15 -1.89 2.46
C THR A 331 17.24 -1.05 1.78
N LYS A 332 16.89 0.16 1.32
CA LYS A 332 17.77 1.10 0.59
C LYS A 332 18.31 0.61 -0.76
N GLN A 333 17.84 -0.52 -1.27
CA GLN A 333 18.24 -1.04 -2.58
C GLN A 333 17.41 -0.40 -3.71
N GLN A 334 18.02 -0.27 -4.89
CA GLN A 334 17.37 0.22 -6.10
C GLN A 334 17.44 -0.85 -7.19
N LEU A 335 16.40 -0.96 -8.00
CA LEU A 335 16.41 -1.82 -9.18
C LEU A 335 16.38 -0.98 -10.45
N HIS A 336 17.13 -1.43 -11.44
CA HIS A 336 17.19 -0.80 -12.76
C HIS A 336 16.73 -1.80 -13.81
N PHE A 337 15.76 -1.38 -14.62
CA PHE A 337 15.26 -2.15 -15.75
C PHE A 337 15.43 -1.37 -17.04
N ASN A 338 15.75 -2.08 -18.12
CA ASN A 338 15.86 -1.49 -19.44
C ASN A 338 14.87 -2.19 -20.38
N ALA A 339 14.09 -1.40 -21.10
CA ALA A 339 13.27 -1.87 -22.22
C ALA A 339 13.65 -1.11 -23.49
N THR A 340 13.70 -1.82 -24.61
CA THR A 340 13.94 -1.26 -25.93
C THR A 340 12.65 -1.29 -26.72
N PHE A 341 12.34 -0.20 -27.42
CA PHE A 341 11.19 -0.14 -28.31
C PHE A 341 11.48 0.62 -29.60
N VAL A 342 10.76 0.25 -30.66
CA VAL A 342 10.83 0.90 -31.98
C VAL A 342 9.41 1.24 -32.43
N PRO A 343 9.02 2.53 -32.47
CA PRO A 343 7.73 2.95 -33.00
C PRO A 343 7.73 2.83 -34.52
N LYS A 344 6.55 2.58 -35.09
CA LYS A 344 6.41 2.55 -36.55
C LYS A 344 6.54 3.98 -37.11
N PRO A 345 7.18 4.19 -38.28
CA PRO A 345 7.31 5.52 -38.87
C PRO A 345 5.97 6.25 -39.01
N GLY A 346 5.92 7.51 -38.59
CA GLY A 346 4.70 8.32 -38.60
C GLY A 346 3.74 8.06 -37.43
N THR A 347 4.08 7.15 -36.51
CA THR A 347 3.32 6.92 -35.27
C THR A 347 4.08 7.47 -34.07
N SER A 348 3.42 8.28 -33.24
CA SER A 348 3.98 8.81 -32.00
C SER A 348 3.68 7.88 -30.82
N ALA A 349 3.97 6.59 -30.97
CA ALA A 349 3.67 5.57 -29.98
C ALA A 349 4.81 5.40 -28.98
N TYR A 350 4.49 5.57 -27.70
CA TYR A 350 5.43 5.37 -26.59
C TYR A 350 4.83 4.36 -25.61
N PRO A 351 5.63 3.41 -25.10
CA PRO A 351 5.18 2.51 -24.05
C PRO A 351 5.00 3.28 -22.74
N PHE A 352 4.09 2.81 -21.90
CA PHE A 352 3.86 3.34 -20.57
C PHE A 352 4.27 2.31 -19.51
N VAL A 353 4.63 2.81 -18.33
CA VAL A 353 5.05 2.00 -17.19
C VAL A 353 3.95 2.04 -16.13
N MET A 354 3.55 0.87 -15.64
CA MET A 354 2.61 0.71 -14.54
C MET A 354 3.25 -0.05 -13.39
N VAL A 355 2.85 0.29 -12.17
CA VAL A 355 3.16 -0.46 -10.95
C VAL A 355 1.85 -0.76 -10.24
N THR A 356 1.63 -2.02 -9.87
CA THR A 356 0.35 -2.46 -9.25
C THR A 356 0.16 -1.97 -7.82
N ASN A 357 1.25 -1.74 -7.07
CA ASN A 357 1.21 -1.22 -5.72
C ASN A 357 2.07 0.06 -5.57
N PRO A 358 1.52 1.23 -5.92
CA PRO A 358 2.23 2.51 -5.85
C PRO A 358 2.45 3.03 -4.43
N GLY A 359 1.82 2.41 -3.41
CA GLY A 359 2.03 2.72 -1.99
C GLY A 359 3.25 2.02 -1.36
N VAL A 360 3.89 1.14 -2.13
CA VAL A 360 5.05 0.33 -1.72
C VAL A 360 6.26 0.63 -2.59
N LEU A 361 6.06 0.82 -3.89
CA LEU A 361 7.12 1.07 -4.85
C LEU A 361 6.86 2.37 -5.58
N VAL A 362 7.91 3.16 -5.72
CA VAL A 362 7.95 4.30 -6.63
C VAL A 362 8.85 3.96 -7.80
N PHE A 363 8.56 4.54 -8.96
CA PHE A 363 9.42 4.39 -10.14
C PHE A 363 9.69 5.74 -10.79
N GLU A 364 10.84 5.81 -11.45
CA GLU A 364 11.26 6.91 -12.31
C GLU A 364 11.61 6.31 -13.68
N ALA A 365 11.06 6.86 -14.76
CA ALA A 365 11.22 6.32 -16.09
C ALA A 365 11.66 7.40 -17.08
N HIS A 366 12.71 7.11 -17.84
CA HIS A 366 13.31 8.01 -18.81
C HIS A 366 13.43 7.34 -20.17
N ILE A 367 13.01 8.03 -21.23
CA ILE A 367 13.13 7.57 -22.61
C ILE A 367 14.30 8.30 -23.26
N MET A 368 15.19 7.55 -23.89
CA MET A 368 16.33 8.08 -24.63
C MET A 368 16.39 7.45 -26.02
N GLU A 369 16.80 8.22 -27.02
CA GLU A 369 17.08 7.68 -28.36
C GLU A 369 18.36 6.83 -28.30
N ASP A 370 18.27 5.60 -28.78
CA ASP A 370 19.29 4.55 -28.72
C ASP A 370 19.62 4.04 -30.14
N GLY A 371 19.87 4.99 -31.04
CA GLY A 371 20.29 4.74 -32.41
C GLY A 371 19.14 4.46 -33.39
N TYR A 372 19.47 3.78 -34.48
CA TYR A 372 18.54 3.46 -35.57
C TYR A 372 18.60 1.96 -35.88
N THR A 373 17.47 1.40 -36.33
CA THR A 373 17.44 0.04 -36.89
C THR A 373 18.16 0.01 -38.25
N PHE A 374 18.45 -1.19 -38.78
CA PHE A 374 19.04 -1.36 -40.11
C PHE A 374 18.21 -0.69 -41.22
N ASN A 375 16.90 -0.56 -40.99
CA ASN A 375 15.94 0.07 -41.89
C ASN A 375 15.82 1.60 -41.70
N GLY A 376 16.63 2.19 -40.81
CA GLY A 376 16.64 3.63 -40.54
C GLY A 376 15.57 4.13 -39.56
N ASN A 377 14.81 3.25 -38.89
CA ASN A 377 13.81 3.67 -37.91
C ASN A 377 14.48 4.05 -36.58
N PRO A 378 14.06 5.14 -35.90
CA PRO A 378 14.62 5.52 -34.62
C PRO A 378 14.29 4.46 -33.56
N LYS A 379 15.32 4.02 -32.85
CA LYS A 379 15.24 3.06 -31.75
C LYS A 379 15.32 3.83 -30.44
N TYR A 380 14.52 3.44 -29.46
CA TYR A 380 14.50 4.08 -28.15
C TYR A 380 14.76 3.08 -27.03
N SER A 381 15.41 3.56 -25.97
CA SER A 381 15.63 2.86 -24.72
C SER A 381 14.84 3.54 -23.61
N LEU A 382 13.97 2.79 -22.96
CA LEU A 382 13.26 3.14 -21.73
C LEU A 382 14.06 2.61 -20.54
N LYS A 383 14.64 3.52 -19.76
CA LYS A 383 15.32 3.21 -18.50
C LYS A 383 14.36 3.44 -17.35
N ILE A 384 14.18 2.42 -16.51
CA ILE A 384 13.27 2.46 -15.37
C ILE A 384 14.08 2.20 -14.10
N LYS A 385 13.95 3.11 -13.14
CA LYS A 385 14.50 3.00 -11.80
C LYS A 385 13.35 2.74 -10.85
N LEU A 386 13.45 1.68 -10.04
CA LEU A 386 12.51 1.40 -8.95
C LEU A 386 13.18 1.53 -7.60
N GLU A 387 12.43 2.10 -6.66
CA GLU A 387 12.84 2.25 -5.27
C GLU A 387 11.66 1.92 -4.36
N GLU A 388 11.96 1.44 -3.14
CA GLU A 388 10.93 1.35 -2.11
C GLU A 388 10.43 2.76 -1.77
N GLN A 389 9.11 2.93 -1.73
CA GLN A 389 8.53 4.17 -1.24
C GLN A 389 8.73 4.23 0.28
N PRO A 390 9.43 5.25 0.82
CA PRO A 390 9.53 5.44 2.25
C PRO A 390 8.14 5.79 2.78
N GLN A 391 7.40 4.79 3.27
CA GLN A 391 6.16 5.07 3.98
C GLN A 391 6.47 5.92 5.22
N LEU A 392 5.51 6.79 5.54
CA LEU A 392 5.38 7.53 6.80
C LEU A 392 5.18 6.57 8.01
N THR A 393 5.90 5.45 8.07
CA THR A 393 5.88 4.42 9.13
C THR A 393 6.57 4.88 10.42
N SER A 394 6.42 6.16 10.77
CA SER A 394 6.73 6.70 12.10
C SER A 394 5.49 7.00 12.94
N MET A 395 4.25 6.84 12.41
CA MET A 395 3.05 7.27 13.14
C MET A 395 1.94 6.23 13.33
N MET A 396 2.03 5.02 12.78
CA MET A 396 1.11 3.94 13.12
C MET A 396 1.81 2.59 13.13
N VAL A 397 2.44 2.23 14.25
CA VAL A 397 2.70 0.82 14.61
C VAL A 397 1.84 0.51 15.83
N GLY A 398 0.52 0.51 15.61
CA GLY A 398 -0.40 -0.21 16.47
C GLY A 398 -0.56 -1.61 15.91
N LYS A 399 -0.10 -2.62 16.66
CA LYS A 399 -0.43 -4.05 16.54
C LYS A 399 -1.25 -4.44 15.30
N GLN A 400 -0.60 -4.66 14.17
CA GLN A 400 -1.13 -5.57 13.16
C GLN A 400 -0.04 -6.53 12.72
N ASN A 401 -0.27 -7.81 13.03
CA ASN A 401 0.36 -8.93 12.37
C ASN A 401 -0.07 -8.91 10.90
N SER A 402 0.68 -8.21 10.06
CA SER A 402 0.62 -8.45 8.61
C SER A 402 2.02 -8.69 8.10
N THR A 403 2.47 -9.93 8.23
CA THR A 403 3.47 -10.56 7.35
C THR A 403 2.89 -10.68 5.93
N LEU A 404 2.33 -9.60 5.38
CA LEU A 404 1.89 -9.58 4.00
C LEU A 404 3.13 -9.21 3.21
N LEU A 405 3.67 -10.18 2.47
CA LEU A 405 4.64 -9.92 1.40
C LEU A 405 4.15 -8.68 0.64
N LYS A 406 4.96 -7.61 0.67
CA LYS A 406 4.72 -6.39 -0.09
C LYS A 406 5.05 -6.69 -1.56
N LEU A 407 4.18 -7.47 -2.19
CA LEU A 407 4.31 -7.85 -3.59
C LEU A 407 3.74 -6.73 -4.46
N SER A 408 4.49 -6.40 -5.50
CA SER A 408 4.11 -5.46 -6.54
C SER A 408 4.57 -6.03 -7.88
N SER A 409 4.10 -5.46 -8.97
CA SER A 409 4.53 -5.85 -10.31
C SER A 409 4.71 -4.61 -11.15
N ILE A 410 5.81 -4.57 -11.90
CA ILE A 410 6.02 -3.56 -12.93
C ILE A 410 5.58 -4.12 -14.27
N THR A 411 4.86 -3.31 -15.04
CA THR A 411 4.40 -3.65 -16.39
C THR A 411 4.76 -2.53 -17.35
N VAL A 412 5.40 -2.86 -18.47
CA VAL A 412 5.61 -1.96 -19.59
C VAL A 412 4.77 -2.45 -20.75
N ASP A 413 3.85 -1.62 -21.22
CA ASP A 413 2.93 -1.97 -22.32
C ASP A 413 2.69 -0.78 -23.23
N ILE A 414 2.02 -1.02 -24.36
CA ILE A 414 1.71 -0.03 -25.39
C ILE A 414 0.29 0.46 -25.19
N TYR A 415 0.13 1.78 -25.13
CA TYR A 415 -1.18 2.41 -25.02
C TYR A 415 -2.03 2.12 -26.27
N ASN A 416 -3.35 1.88 -26.12
CA ASN A 416 -4.25 1.56 -27.24
C ASN A 416 -3.89 0.30 -28.04
N LYS A 417 -3.46 -0.75 -27.35
CA LYS A 417 -3.26 -2.07 -27.94
C LYS A 417 -4.58 -2.66 -28.45
N GLY A 418 -4.79 -2.60 -29.76
CA GLY A 418 -5.91 -3.27 -30.43
C GLY A 418 -5.56 -4.71 -30.87
N LEU A 419 -6.51 -5.39 -31.52
CA LEU A 419 -6.33 -6.73 -32.12
C LEU A 419 -5.11 -6.83 -33.07
N PHE A 420 -4.65 -5.69 -33.60
CA PHE A 420 -3.51 -5.61 -34.52
C PHE A 420 -2.13 -5.74 -33.85
N CYS A 421 -2.05 -5.70 -32.52
CA CYS A 421 -0.82 -5.86 -31.75
C CYS A 421 -0.84 -7.16 -30.93
N ILE A 422 -1.49 -8.22 -31.44
CA ILE A 422 -1.67 -9.49 -30.71
C ILE A 422 -0.34 -10.18 -30.40
N ASP A 423 0.67 -10.00 -31.26
CA ASP A 423 2.01 -10.59 -31.13
C ASP A 423 2.94 -9.79 -30.19
N MET A 424 2.51 -8.61 -29.74
CA MET A 424 3.24 -7.81 -28.75
C MET A 424 2.76 -8.22 -27.36
N TYR A 425 3.63 -8.71 -26.49
CA TYR A 425 3.29 -9.03 -25.11
C TYR A 425 3.76 -7.93 -24.15
N PRO A 426 2.98 -7.59 -23.11
CA PRO A 426 3.43 -6.65 -22.09
C PRO A 426 4.66 -7.22 -21.37
N LEU A 427 5.66 -6.37 -21.11
CA LEU A 427 6.82 -6.75 -20.33
C LEU A 427 6.46 -6.63 -18.84
N THR A 428 6.36 -7.76 -18.14
CA THR A 428 5.96 -7.80 -16.74
C THR A 428 7.08 -8.37 -15.87
N ALA A 429 7.33 -7.79 -14.71
CA ALA A 429 8.17 -8.39 -13.67
C ALA A 429 7.47 -8.30 -12.31
N LEU A 430 7.66 -9.33 -11.49
CA LEU A 430 7.19 -9.34 -10.10
C LEU A 430 8.28 -8.79 -9.19
N ILE A 431 7.92 -7.88 -8.31
CA ILE A 431 8.82 -7.23 -7.36
C ILE A 431 8.32 -7.50 -5.95
N ALA A 432 9.12 -8.18 -5.14
CA ALA A 432 8.88 -8.37 -3.72
C ALA A 432 9.73 -7.39 -2.91
N VAL A 433 9.10 -6.54 -2.10
CA VAL A 433 9.83 -5.76 -1.10
C VAL A 433 9.97 -6.61 0.16
N ASP A 434 11.02 -7.42 0.17
CA ASP A 434 11.30 -8.42 1.20
C ASP A 434 12.76 -8.90 1.13
N CYS A 435 13.18 -9.74 2.08
CA CYS A 435 14.48 -10.38 2.11
C CYS A 435 14.75 -11.21 0.84
N PRO A 436 15.83 -10.93 0.09
CA PRO A 436 16.26 -11.79 -1.01
C PRO A 436 16.68 -13.17 -0.50
N PRO A 437 16.20 -14.28 -1.10
CA PRO A 437 16.36 -15.62 -0.55
C PRO A 437 17.81 -16.12 -0.49
N LYS A 438 18.71 -15.53 -1.28
CA LYS A 438 20.13 -15.89 -1.35
C LYS A 438 21.01 -15.11 -0.38
N LYS A 439 20.49 -14.04 0.25
CA LYS A 439 21.25 -13.24 1.21
C LYS A 439 21.42 -13.98 2.52
N HIS A 440 22.64 -14.02 3.03
CA HIS A 440 22.96 -14.62 4.33
C HIS A 440 24.22 -14.00 4.92
N ILE A 441 24.46 -14.24 6.21
CA ILE A 441 25.65 -13.74 6.92
C ILE A 441 26.60 -14.87 7.31
N ARG A 442 27.90 -14.58 7.24
CA ARG A 442 28.99 -15.47 7.69
C ARG A 442 29.88 -14.73 8.68
N ILE A 443 30.54 -15.45 9.57
CA ILE A 443 31.58 -14.87 10.43
C ILE A 443 32.92 -14.91 9.69
N LEU A 444 33.66 -13.80 9.70
CA LEU A 444 35.04 -13.76 9.20
C LEU A 444 35.94 -14.57 10.14
N ARG A 445 36.65 -15.56 9.58
CA ARG A 445 37.59 -16.43 10.31
C ARG A 445 39.04 -16.12 9.94
N THR A 446 39.67 -15.18 10.65
CA THR A 446 41.06 -14.78 10.38
C THR A 446 42.07 -15.82 10.86
N THR A 447 42.02 -16.19 12.14
CA THR A 447 42.87 -17.20 12.78
C THR A 447 42.01 -18.22 13.49
N THR A 448 42.14 -19.48 13.09
CA THR A 448 41.36 -20.58 13.66
C THR A 448 42.28 -21.55 14.38
N GLY A 449 41.73 -22.35 15.30
CA GLY A 449 42.51 -23.36 15.99
C GLY A 449 43.08 -24.41 15.03
N CYS A 450 42.38 -24.72 13.93
CA CYS A 450 42.85 -25.68 12.92
C CYS A 450 43.99 -25.10 12.08
N SER A 451 43.92 -23.82 11.68
CA SER A 451 45.03 -23.20 10.93
C SER A 451 46.31 -23.05 11.76
N LYS A 452 46.18 -23.06 13.10
CA LYS A 452 47.30 -23.11 14.06
C LYS A 452 47.68 -24.52 14.50
N GLY A 453 47.06 -25.57 13.93
CA GLY A 453 47.36 -26.97 14.26
C GLY A 453 46.92 -27.40 15.67
N LEU A 454 46.09 -26.63 16.37
CA LEU A 454 45.56 -26.99 17.69
C LEU A 454 44.46 -28.04 17.60
N PHE A 455 43.73 -28.09 16.49
CA PHE A 455 42.66 -29.05 16.25
C PHE A 455 42.73 -29.62 14.85
N GLU A 456 42.59 -30.93 14.72
CA GLU A 456 42.40 -31.58 13.44
C GLU A 456 40.89 -31.70 13.11
N PRO A 457 40.46 -31.34 11.89
CA PRO A 457 39.05 -31.39 11.49
C PRO A 457 38.36 -32.73 11.76
N ARG A 458 39.06 -33.85 11.53
CA ARG A 458 38.52 -35.21 11.74
C ARG A 458 38.22 -35.51 13.21
N LEU A 459 39.05 -35.00 14.13
CA LEU A 459 38.87 -35.20 15.56
C LEU A 459 37.69 -34.38 16.10
N LEU A 460 37.45 -33.21 15.52
CA LEU A 460 36.34 -32.33 15.92
C LEU A 460 34.95 -32.89 15.57
N GLN A 461 34.82 -33.79 14.60
CA GLN A 461 33.52 -34.36 14.21
C GLN A 461 32.83 -35.16 15.32
N ASN A 462 33.59 -35.80 16.21
CA ASN A 462 33.08 -36.58 17.35
C ASN A 462 33.60 -36.05 18.68
N PHE A 463 34.05 -34.80 18.73
CA PHE A 463 34.63 -34.22 19.92
C PHE A 463 33.55 -33.84 20.93
N VAL A 464 33.73 -34.25 22.19
CA VAL A 464 32.84 -33.88 23.29
C VAL A 464 33.64 -33.06 24.29
N TYR A 465 33.13 -31.89 24.65
CA TYR A 465 33.70 -31.05 25.70
C TYR A 465 32.71 -30.84 26.84
N SER A 466 33.24 -30.66 28.04
CA SER A 466 32.46 -30.51 29.28
C SER A 466 32.50 -29.05 29.74
N ILE A 467 31.34 -28.48 30.06
CA ILE A 467 31.17 -27.15 30.64
C ILE A 467 30.83 -27.30 32.13
N ASP A 468 31.57 -26.61 33.00
CA ASP A 468 31.36 -26.62 34.45
C ASP A 468 30.01 -26.00 34.83
N LYS A 469 29.29 -26.59 35.80
CA LYS A 469 28.00 -26.09 36.31
C LYS A 469 27.94 -24.60 36.58
N ASN A 470 29.03 -24.06 37.13
CA ASN A 470 29.08 -22.68 37.59
C ASN A 470 29.21 -21.67 36.44
N LEU A 471 29.45 -22.15 35.22
CA LEU A 471 29.69 -21.32 34.05
C LEU A 471 28.48 -21.23 33.12
N TYR A 472 27.45 -22.06 33.29
CA TYR A 472 26.26 -22.08 32.44
C TYR A 472 24.95 -22.00 33.23
N ASP A 473 23.96 -21.31 32.65
CA ASP A 473 22.60 -21.25 33.17
C ASP A 473 21.63 -22.04 32.26
N PRO A 474 21.07 -23.18 32.72
CA PRO A 474 20.11 -23.95 31.93
C PRO A 474 18.76 -23.23 31.73
N LEU A 475 18.37 -22.32 32.64
CA LEU A 475 17.11 -21.59 32.56
C LEU A 475 17.15 -20.51 31.46
N PHE A 476 18.33 -19.98 31.15
CA PHE A 476 18.55 -19.03 30.05
C PHE A 476 17.98 -19.53 28.70
N LEU A 477 18.00 -20.85 28.48
CA LEU A 477 17.50 -21.52 27.28
C LEU A 477 16.18 -22.29 27.50
N GLY A 478 15.50 -22.06 28.63
CA GLY A 478 14.23 -22.73 28.94
C GLY A 478 14.35 -24.23 29.21
N ARG A 479 15.55 -24.75 29.50
CA ARG A 479 15.77 -26.18 29.77
C ARG A 479 15.30 -26.50 31.20
N LYS A 480 14.10 -27.07 31.33
CA LYS A 480 13.43 -27.27 32.64
C LYS A 480 13.95 -28.46 33.47
N ASN A 481 14.79 -29.35 32.92
CA ASN A 481 15.25 -30.56 33.61
C ASN A 481 16.76 -30.79 33.45
N LEU A 482 17.60 -30.11 34.25
CA LEU A 482 19.03 -30.39 34.29
C LEU A 482 19.59 -30.25 35.71
N ALA A 483 19.28 -31.22 36.57
CA ALA A 483 20.17 -31.57 37.67
C ALA A 483 21.39 -32.31 37.07
N GLN A 484 22.30 -31.55 36.45
CA GLN A 484 23.58 -32.09 35.98
C GLN A 484 24.73 -31.39 36.69
N ASP A 485 25.79 -32.15 36.95
CA ASP A 485 27.05 -31.63 37.50
C ASP A 485 27.75 -30.79 36.43
N ASN A 486 28.16 -31.40 35.31
CA ASN A 486 28.74 -30.70 34.17
C ASN A 486 27.93 -31.00 32.90
N LEU A 487 27.88 -30.03 31.98
CA LEU A 487 27.20 -30.15 30.70
C LEU A 487 28.18 -30.69 29.63
N ASN A 488 27.92 -31.89 29.13
CA ASN A 488 28.69 -32.46 28.02
C ASN A 488 28.07 -32.05 26.68
N VAL A 489 28.84 -31.39 25.84
CA VAL A 489 28.41 -30.88 24.53
C VAL A 489 29.19 -31.58 23.42
N THR A 490 28.47 -32.19 22.48
CA THR A 490 29.04 -32.74 21.25
C THR A 490 29.26 -31.62 20.24
N TYR A 491 30.47 -31.52 19.72
CA TYR A 491 30.88 -30.48 18.80
C TYR A 491 30.33 -30.74 17.38
N GLN A 492 29.56 -29.80 16.84
CA GLN A 492 28.96 -29.93 15.51
C GLN A 492 29.88 -29.27 14.46
N TYR A 493 30.90 -30.00 13.99
CA TYR A 493 31.88 -29.46 13.04
C TYR A 493 31.24 -28.99 11.72
N ASP A 494 30.26 -29.73 11.20
CA ASP A 494 29.63 -29.42 9.91
C ASP A 494 28.87 -28.08 9.91
N THR A 495 28.39 -27.64 11.08
CA THR A 495 27.64 -26.39 11.22
C THR A 495 28.48 -25.26 11.82
N TRP A 496 29.32 -25.54 12.82
CA TRP A 496 30.11 -24.52 13.52
C TRP A 496 31.45 -24.25 12.86
N GLY A 497 31.92 -25.16 12.01
CA GLY A 497 33.24 -25.11 11.36
C GLY A 497 34.38 -25.13 12.38
N CYS A 498 35.59 -24.77 11.95
CA CYS A 498 36.75 -24.71 12.83
C CYS A 498 36.69 -23.52 13.83
N PRO A 499 36.99 -23.70 15.13
CA PRO A 499 36.86 -22.63 16.12
C PRO A 499 37.82 -21.46 15.87
N ILE A 500 37.32 -20.23 16.00
CA ILE A 500 38.15 -19.02 15.96
C ILE A 500 39.04 -19.00 17.21
N LEU A 501 40.33 -18.79 17.01
CA LEU A 501 41.30 -18.82 18.11
C LEU A 501 41.47 -17.43 18.72
N LEU A 502 41.13 -17.29 20.00
CA LEU A 502 41.23 -16.02 20.73
C LEU A 502 42.05 -16.16 22.01
N TYR A 503 42.73 -15.08 22.40
CA TYR A 503 43.45 -15.01 23.66
C TYR A 503 42.56 -14.37 24.73
N TYR A 504 42.50 -14.95 25.93
CA TYR A 504 41.53 -14.57 26.96
C TYR A 504 41.57 -13.07 27.33
N ASP A 505 42.76 -12.48 27.37
CA ASP A 505 42.99 -11.09 27.79
C ASP A 505 42.94 -10.08 26.63
N LYS A 506 42.41 -10.46 25.47
CA LYS A 506 42.28 -9.58 24.31
C LYS A 506 40.81 -9.29 24.03
N PRO A 507 40.35 -8.03 24.19
CA PRO A 507 39.00 -7.64 23.80
C PRO A 507 38.75 -7.96 22.32
N TRP A 508 37.63 -8.60 22.03
CA TRP A 508 37.35 -9.13 20.69
C TRP A 508 36.01 -8.62 20.13
N LEU A 509 35.99 -8.30 18.83
CA LEU A 509 34.78 -8.00 18.08
C LEU A 509 34.58 -9.05 16.99
N PRO A 510 33.46 -9.79 16.98
CA PRO A 510 33.06 -10.60 15.84
C PRO A 510 32.86 -9.72 14.59
N LYS A 511 33.49 -10.09 13.47
CA LYS A 511 33.31 -9.41 12.18
C LYS A 511 32.38 -10.24 11.29
N LEU A 512 31.18 -9.74 11.04
CA LEU A 512 30.18 -10.40 10.20
C LEU A 512 30.31 -9.92 8.75
N GLU A 513 30.18 -10.85 7.81
CA GLU A 513 30.20 -10.63 6.38
C GLU A 513 28.80 -10.90 5.81
N LEU A 514 28.31 -10.00 4.97
CA LEU A 514 27.09 -10.17 4.20
C LEU A 514 27.44 -10.79 2.84
N TRP A 515 26.78 -11.88 2.51
CA TRP A 515 26.94 -12.62 1.27
C TRP A 515 25.61 -12.70 0.52
N ASN A 516 25.66 -12.63 -0.80
CA ASN A 516 24.55 -12.94 -1.68
C ASN A 516 24.94 -14.13 -2.53
N ASP A 517 24.43 -15.32 -2.19
CA ASP A 517 24.95 -16.58 -2.74
C ASP A 517 26.45 -16.71 -2.40
N ASP A 518 27.34 -16.82 -3.39
CA ASP A 518 28.80 -16.89 -3.20
C ASP A 518 29.51 -15.56 -3.45
N GLU A 519 28.78 -14.45 -3.58
CA GLU A 519 29.36 -13.12 -3.76
C GLU A 519 29.41 -12.36 -2.43
N PHE A 520 30.61 -11.93 -2.05
CA PHE A 520 30.80 -11.04 -0.89
C PHE A 520 30.23 -9.66 -1.22
N VAL A 521 29.34 -9.16 -0.38
CA VAL A 521 28.70 -7.84 -0.55
C VAL A 521 29.43 -6.79 0.28
N GLU A 522 29.45 -6.97 1.60
CA GLU A 522 30.07 -6.03 2.54
C GLU A 522 30.29 -6.68 3.91
N TYR A 523 31.01 -5.98 4.80
CA TYR A 523 31.00 -6.31 6.22
C TYR A 523 29.84 -5.60 6.91
N VAL A 524 29.07 -6.33 7.72
CA VAL A 524 27.88 -5.83 8.39
C VAL A 524 28.24 -4.67 9.34
N SER A 525 27.67 -3.49 9.09
CA SER A 525 27.80 -2.27 9.91
C SER A 525 26.63 -2.06 10.87
N ALA A 526 25.68 -2.98 10.89
CA ALA A 526 24.50 -2.94 11.74
C ALA A 526 24.77 -3.37 13.18
N ASP A 527 23.87 -2.93 14.07
CA ASP A 527 23.77 -3.42 15.44
C ASP A 527 23.42 -4.92 15.44
N PHE A 528 24.19 -5.69 16.20
CA PHE A 528 23.95 -7.10 16.43
C PHE A 528 24.17 -7.48 17.88
N VAL A 529 23.52 -8.54 18.32
CA VAL A 529 23.69 -9.13 19.63
C VAL A 529 24.20 -10.56 19.51
N LEU A 530 24.73 -11.07 20.60
CA LEU A 530 25.18 -12.44 20.69
C LEU A 530 24.80 -13.07 22.02
N TYR A 531 24.57 -14.37 21.97
CA TYR A 531 24.42 -15.21 23.15
C TYR A 531 25.10 -16.55 22.92
N GLU A 532 25.53 -17.19 24.00
CA GLU A 532 26.13 -18.53 23.93
C GLU A 532 25.04 -19.60 23.97
N ILE A 533 25.06 -20.53 23.01
CA ILE A 533 23.95 -21.46 22.75
C ILE A 533 23.84 -22.61 23.75
N ASN A 534 24.84 -22.79 24.61
CA ASN A 534 24.86 -23.76 25.71
C ASN A 534 24.52 -23.10 27.06
N GLY A 535 24.30 -21.78 27.08
CA GLY A 535 23.92 -21.02 28.26
C GLY A 535 25.10 -20.47 29.06
N MET A 536 26.32 -20.47 28.50
CA MET A 536 27.47 -19.91 29.21
C MET A 536 27.33 -18.39 29.40
N HIS A 537 27.67 -17.89 30.58
CA HIS A 537 27.49 -16.48 30.96
C HIS A 537 28.74 -15.86 31.60
N ASN A 538 29.91 -16.47 31.44
CA ASN A 538 31.16 -16.03 32.08
C ASN A 538 31.95 -14.98 31.28
N TYR A 539 31.48 -14.59 30.09
CA TYR A 539 32.04 -13.50 29.28
C TYR A 539 31.34 -12.17 29.61
N ASP A 540 32.00 -11.06 29.32
CA ASP A 540 31.49 -9.72 29.60
C ASP A 540 31.71 -8.77 28.41
N TYR A 541 31.22 -7.53 28.52
CA TYR A 541 31.36 -6.48 27.53
C TYR A 541 32.29 -5.36 28.01
N LEU A 542 33.03 -4.79 27.08
CA LEU A 542 34.01 -3.74 27.37
C LEU A 542 33.34 -2.46 27.85
N LEU A 543 32.32 -1.99 27.12
CA LEU A 543 31.66 -0.71 27.42
C LEU A 543 30.48 -0.87 28.38
N THR A 544 30.32 0.12 29.24
CA THR A 544 29.08 0.39 29.99
C THR A 544 28.08 1.17 29.13
N GLU A 545 26.83 1.26 29.57
CA GLU A 545 25.79 2.03 28.86
C GLU A 545 26.18 3.51 28.65
N ILE A 546 26.86 4.10 29.63
CA ILE A 546 27.30 5.52 29.57
C ILE A 546 28.45 5.69 28.59
N GLU A 547 29.45 4.80 28.64
CA GLU A 547 30.58 4.84 27.70
C GLU A 547 30.15 4.56 26.26
N ALA A 548 29.05 3.82 26.08
CA ALA A 548 28.40 3.61 24.79
C ALA A 548 27.56 4.80 24.32
N ASN A 549 27.49 5.90 25.08
CA ASN A 549 26.67 7.09 24.80
C ASN A 549 25.16 6.78 24.69
N CYS A 550 24.64 5.88 25.52
CA CYS A 550 23.19 5.66 25.61
C CYS A 550 22.49 6.90 26.21
N LEU A 551 21.34 7.28 25.63
CA LEU A 551 20.46 8.33 26.14
C LEU A 551 19.45 7.77 27.15
N SER A 552 19.07 6.51 26.97
CA SER A 552 18.15 5.76 27.84
C SER A 552 18.76 4.42 28.26
N GLU A 553 18.14 3.75 29.22
CA GLU A 553 18.57 2.42 29.67
C GLU A 553 18.53 1.40 28.51
N ALA A 554 19.63 0.69 28.31
CA ALA A 554 19.76 -0.28 27.22
C ALA A 554 18.99 -1.58 27.52
N GLN A 555 18.49 -2.22 26.46
CA GLN A 555 17.93 -3.56 26.56
C GLN A 555 19.04 -4.57 26.88
N ASN A 556 18.74 -5.57 27.70
CA ASN A 556 19.65 -6.65 28.06
C ASN A 556 18.96 -8.01 27.97
N TRP A 557 19.75 -9.09 27.88
CA TRP A 557 19.25 -10.46 27.77
C TRP A 557 18.39 -10.87 28.97
N THR A 558 18.76 -10.49 30.19
CA THR A 558 18.00 -10.86 31.41
C THR A 558 16.58 -10.31 31.38
N LYS A 559 16.40 -9.03 31.03
CA LYS A 559 15.09 -8.38 30.91
C LYS A 559 14.31 -8.92 29.73
N GLN A 560 14.98 -9.14 28.59
CA GLN A 560 14.28 -9.66 27.41
C GLN A 560 13.80 -11.10 27.59
N LEU A 561 14.58 -11.95 28.25
CA LEU A 561 14.16 -13.32 28.56
C LEU A 561 13.15 -13.40 29.70
N ALA A 562 13.02 -12.37 30.54
CA ALA A 562 11.90 -12.27 31.48
C ALA A 562 10.56 -12.08 30.75
N ILE A 563 10.56 -11.42 29.58
CA ILE A 563 9.39 -11.26 28.72
C ILE A 563 9.18 -12.51 27.84
N PHE A 564 10.27 -13.07 27.29
CA PHE A 564 10.27 -14.23 26.38
C PHE A 564 11.05 -15.42 26.98
N PRO A 565 10.48 -16.13 27.98
CA PRO A 565 11.21 -17.16 28.71
C PRO A 565 11.64 -18.32 27.81
N GLY A 566 12.93 -18.64 27.82
CA GLY A 566 13.51 -19.78 27.12
C GLY A 566 13.56 -19.68 25.59
N SER A 567 13.26 -18.51 25.01
CA SER A 567 13.28 -18.30 23.56
C SER A 567 14.18 -17.12 23.14
N PRO A 568 15.52 -17.23 23.26
CA PRO A 568 16.43 -16.13 22.91
C PRO A 568 16.32 -15.66 21.45
N HIS A 569 15.95 -16.56 20.55
CA HIS A 569 15.77 -16.31 19.11
C HIS A 569 14.56 -15.42 18.78
N ILE A 570 13.61 -15.26 19.70
CA ILE A 570 12.44 -14.37 19.56
C ILE A 570 12.59 -13.13 20.45
N ALA A 571 13.37 -13.25 21.54
CA ALA A 571 13.60 -12.18 22.50
C ALA A 571 14.29 -10.96 21.86
N TRP A 572 15.29 -11.20 21.02
CA TRP A 572 15.98 -10.16 20.26
C TRP A 572 15.77 -10.36 18.77
N THR A 573 15.00 -9.46 18.19
CA THR A 573 14.72 -9.37 16.76
C THR A 573 14.73 -7.90 16.36
N ARG A 574 14.75 -7.63 15.06
CA ARG A 574 14.57 -6.27 14.53
C ARG A 574 13.24 -5.60 14.89
N TYR A 575 12.26 -6.38 15.37
CA TYR A 575 10.96 -5.88 15.82
C TYR A 575 10.91 -5.59 17.32
N THR A 576 11.76 -6.26 18.11
CA THR A 576 11.81 -6.10 19.58
C THR A 576 12.97 -5.22 20.04
N TYR A 577 13.98 -5.02 19.19
CA TYR A 577 15.12 -4.16 19.49
C TYR A 577 14.76 -2.67 19.38
N GLU A 578 15.11 -1.93 20.43
CA GLU A 578 15.09 -0.48 20.47
C GLU A 578 16.46 0.04 20.89
N SER A 579 17.07 0.87 20.04
CA SER A 579 18.37 1.48 20.35
C SER A 579 18.24 2.45 21.53
N CYS A 580 19.12 2.30 22.53
CA CYS A 580 19.26 3.20 23.68
C CYS A 580 19.65 4.64 23.28
N LYS A 581 20.05 4.85 22.03
CA LYS A 581 20.47 6.14 21.47
C LYS A 581 19.31 6.89 20.81
N ASN A 582 18.12 6.28 20.76
CA ASN A 582 16.95 6.93 20.21
C ASN A 582 16.43 8.03 21.17
N PRO A 583 16.38 9.32 20.75
CA PRO A 583 15.95 10.42 21.60
C PRO A 583 14.45 10.37 21.98
N LYS A 584 13.64 9.54 21.31
CA LYS A 584 12.22 9.31 21.63
C LYS A 584 11.98 8.03 22.45
N GLY A 585 13.04 7.38 22.93
CA GLY A 585 12.97 6.11 23.66
C GLY A 585 12.52 6.25 25.13
N ASN A 586 12.54 5.12 25.85
CA ASN A 586 12.18 5.04 27.28
C ASN A 586 12.86 6.13 28.13
N THR A 587 12.14 6.62 29.14
CA THR A 587 12.58 7.70 30.05
C THR A 587 13.51 7.24 31.17
N SER A 588 13.83 5.93 31.26
CA SER A 588 14.77 5.43 32.26
C SER A 588 16.20 5.82 31.92
N LEU A 589 16.90 6.38 32.90
CA LEU A 589 18.29 6.79 32.78
C LEU A 589 19.22 5.57 32.69
N PRO A 590 20.31 5.66 31.89
CA PRO A 590 21.32 4.61 31.80
C PRO A 590 22.07 4.43 33.12
N SER A 591 22.49 3.20 33.40
CA SER A 591 23.17 2.83 34.64
C SER A 591 24.69 2.77 34.44
N ILE A 592 25.43 3.36 35.39
CA ILE A 592 26.91 3.35 35.41
C ILE A 592 27.48 1.92 35.44
N LYS A 593 26.77 0.99 36.08
CA LYS A 593 27.27 -0.39 36.27
C LYS A 593 26.81 -1.35 35.18
N SER A 594 25.78 -0.97 34.42
CA SER A 594 25.19 -1.86 33.41
C SER A 594 26.08 -1.92 32.18
N LYS A 595 26.33 -3.15 31.73
CA LYS A 595 27.17 -3.45 30.56
C LYS A 595 26.33 -3.36 29.29
N TYR A 596 26.88 -2.71 28.28
CA TYR A 596 26.21 -2.55 27.00
C TYR A 596 26.38 -3.84 26.17
N GLN A 597 25.28 -4.54 25.86
CA GLN A 597 25.33 -5.88 25.26
C GLN A 597 25.22 -5.89 23.72
N VAL A 598 24.94 -4.73 23.13
CA VAL A 598 24.86 -4.55 21.67
C VAL A 598 26.26 -4.28 21.12
N LEU A 599 26.56 -4.91 20.00
CA LEU A 599 27.82 -4.76 19.29
C LEU A 599 27.55 -4.15 17.92
N ASN A 600 28.46 -3.28 17.52
CA ASN A 600 28.46 -2.67 16.19
C ASN A 600 29.93 -2.54 15.74
N ARG A 601 30.15 -2.67 14.43
CA ARG A 601 31.46 -2.48 13.80
C ARG A 601 32.09 -1.12 14.12
N ASP A 602 31.29 -0.06 14.08
CA ASP A 602 31.77 1.32 14.19
C ASP A 602 31.92 1.77 15.65
N GLU A 603 31.42 0.98 16.59
CA GLU A 603 31.51 1.24 18.02
C GLU A 603 32.74 0.59 18.66
N GLY A 604 33.13 1.11 19.83
CA GLY A 604 34.24 0.59 20.62
C GLY A 604 33.93 -0.67 21.43
N ASN A 605 32.67 -1.16 21.44
CA ASN A 605 32.28 -2.26 22.32
C ASN A 605 32.87 -3.60 21.88
N ARG A 606 33.35 -4.40 22.83
CA ARG A 606 34.08 -5.66 22.59
C ARG A 606 33.67 -6.70 23.63
N ILE A 607 33.77 -7.98 23.28
CA ILE A 607 33.64 -9.09 24.22
C ILE A 607 34.94 -9.24 24.99
N LEU A 608 34.81 -9.44 26.29
CA LEU A 608 35.88 -9.77 27.22
C LEU A 608 35.71 -11.21 27.69
N PHE A 609 36.79 -11.99 27.64
CA PHE A 609 36.79 -13.36 28.14
C PHE A 609 37.48 -13.43 29.51
N PRO A 610 36.96 -14.25 30.44
CA PRO A 610 37.60 -14.45 31.72
C PRO A 610 38.85 -15.32 31.55
N GLN A 611 39.61 -15.54 32.64
CA GLN A 611 40.68 -16.54 32.68
C GLN A 611 40.13 -17.97 32.61
N TYR A 612 39.65 -18.36 31.43
CA TYR A 612 39.07 -19.65 31.12
C TYR A 612 39.57 -20.10 29.74
N ASN A 613 40.05 -21.35 29.67
CA ASN A 613 40.37 -21.99 28.39
C ASN A 613 39.22 -22.92 28.02
N GLY A 614 38.62 -22.72 26.85
CA GLY A 614 37.53 -23.57 26.43
C GLY A 614 36.79 -23.06 25.21
N PHE A 615 35.77 -23.84 24.83
CA PHE A 615 34.91 -23.57 23.70
C PHE A 615 33.75 -22.67 24.10
N TYR A 616 33.45 -21.70 23.24
CA TYR A 616 32.25 -20.90 23.25
C TYR A 616 31.55 -21.07 21.91
N VAL A 617 30.25 -21.32 21.90
CA VAL A 617 29.50 -21.36 20.65
C VAL A 617 28.47 -20.25 20.68
N PHE A 618 28.70 -19.22 19.88
CA PHE A 618 27.87 -18.04 19.84
C PHE A 618 26.87 -18.14 18.70
N ARG A 619 25.65 -17.67 18.96
CA ARG A 619 24.74 -17.25 17.92
C ARG A 619 24.72 -15.73 17.87
N ALA A 620 25.04 -15.16 16.71
CA ALA A 620 24.88 -13.75 16.44
C ALA A 620 23.56 -13.48 15.72
N ILE A 621 22.89 -12.39 16.08
CA ILE A 621 21.63 -11.93 15.52
C ILE A 621 21.78 -10.45 15.18
N VAL A 622 21.59 -10.08 13.91
CA VAL A 622 21.53 -8.67 13.50
C VAL A 622 20.15 -8.13 13.88
N VAL A 623 20.13 -7.01 14.60
CA VAL A 623 18.90 -6.45 15.19
C VAL A 623 18.54 -5.08 14.66
N ASP A 624 19.43 -4.42 13.89
CA ASP A 624 19.12 -3.14 13.27
C ASP A 624 17.96 -3.24 12.28
N ARG A 625 16.87 -2.53 12.60
CA ARG A 625 15.65 -2.48 11.79
C ARG A 625 15.86 -1.83 10.42
N LEU A 626 16.79 -0.91 10.29
CA LEU A 626 17.01 -0.10 9.08
C LEU A 626 18.08 -0.68 8.14
N TYR A 627 18.66 -1.83 8.51
CA TYR A 627 19.74 -2.45 7.75
C TYR A 627 19.23 -3.31 6.60
N SER A 628 18.33 -4.26 6.87
CA SER A 628 17.79 -5.20 5.87
C SER A 628 16.44 -5.77 6.31
N TYR A 629 15.67 -6.27 5.35
CA TYR A 629 14.47 -7.06 5.59
C TYR A 629 14.75 -8.47 6.11
N CYS A 630 15.98 -8.96 5.95
CA CYS A 630 16.38 -10.31 6.33
C CYS A 630 16.62 -10.49 7.84
N ASP A 631 16.15 -11.62 8.37
CA ASP A 631 16.47 -12.07 9.73
C ASP A 631 17.84 -12.75 9.77
N PHE A 632 18.89 -11.94 9.74
CA PHE A 632 20.26 -12.43 9.72
C PHE A 632 20.69 -13.05 11.04
N THR A 633 20.94 -14.36 11.01
CA THR A 633 21.54 -15.09 12.13
C THR A 633 22.66 -15.99 11.65
N THR A 634 23.69 -16.16 12.49
CA THR A 634 24.79 -17.09 12.22
C THR A 634 25.29 -17.71 13.51
N VAL A 635 25.79 -18.94 13.44
CA VAL A 635 26.34 -19.67 14.57
C VAL A 635 27.80 -19.97 14.28
N PHE A 636 28.66 -19.71 15.25
CA PHE A 636 30.07 -20.00 15.12
C PHE A 636 30.70 -20.34 16.47
N SER A 637 31.78 -21.09 16.42
CA SER A 637 32.54 -21.46 17.61
C SER A 637 33.82 -20.65 17.75
N VAL A 638 34.21 -20.42 18.99
CA VAL A 638 35.41 -19.74 19.43
C VAL A 638 36.11 -20.65 20.44
N TYR A 639 37.43 -20.74 20.36
CA TYR A 639 38.26 -21.36 21.38
C TYR A 639 39.14 -20.29 22.02
N VAL A 640 38.93 -20.07 23.32
CA VAL A 640 39.72 -19.13 24.10
C VAL A 640 40.88 -19.88 24.75
N HIS A 641 42.09 -19.33 24.63
CA HIS A 641 43.31 -19.93 25.16
C HIS A 641 44.17 -18.94 25.96
N GLY A 642 45.17 -19.48 26.66
CA GLY A 642 46.19 -18.69 27.37
C GLY A 642 45.87 -18.39 28.83
N ALA A 643 44.71 -18.79 29.34
CA ALA A 643 44.40 -18.66 30.76
C ALA A 643 45.16 -19.73 31.56
N LEU A 644 46.18 -19.32 32.29
CA LEU A 644 46.81 -20.20 33.27
C LEU A 644 45.88 -20.35 34.48
N PRO A 645 45.74 -21.55 35.07
CA PRO A 645 44.94 -21.73 36.26
C PRO A 645 45.44 -20.78 37.36
N LYS A 646 44.53 -20.04 38.00
CA LYS A 646 44.87 -19.20 39.15
C LYS A 646 45.53 -20.10 40.19
N SER A 647 46.84 -19.92 40.39
CA SER A 647 47.55 -20.60 41.47
C SER A 647 46.81 -20.32 42.78
N LYS A 648 46.29 -21.37 43.44
CA LYS A 648 45.69 -21.25 44.77
C LYS A 648 46.69 -20.72 45.80
N VAL A 649 47.98 -20.77 45.49
CA VAL A 649 49.06 -20.25 46.31
C VAL A 649 49.50 -18.90 45.77
N SER A 650 49.29 -17.84 46.55
CA SER A 650 49.89 -16.54 46.28
C SER A 650 51.40 -16.69 46.43
N VAL A 651 52.12 -16.65 45.30
CA VAL A 651 53.58 -16.82 45.24
C VAL A 651 54.28 -15.83 46.18
N GLY A 652 53.75 -14.61 46.30
CA GLY A 652 54.22 -13.61 47.27
C GLY A 652 54.05 -14.05 48.73
N LYS A 653 52.88 -14.60 49.11
CA LYS A 653 52.66 -15.12 50.47
C LYS A 653 53.52 -16.35 50.77
N ALA A 654 53.73 -17.22 49.78
CA ALA A 654 54.61 -18.37 49.93
C ALA A 654 56.08 -17.95 50.08
N LEU A 655 56.54 -16.98 49.29
CA LEU A 655 57.89 -16.40 49.41
C LEU A 655 58.09 -15.71 50.75
N ILE A 656 57.12 -14.90 51.21
CA ILE A 656 57.19 -14.24 52.52
C ILE A 656 57.21 -15.29 53.64
N SER A 657 56.36 -16.31 53.57
CA SER A 657 56.35 -17.38 54.57
C SER A 657 57.69 -18.14 54.59
N PHE A 658 58.28 -18.41 53.43
CA PHE A 658 59.57 -19.08 53.32
C PHE A 658 60.72 -18.22 53.88
N LEU A 659 60.74 -16.92 53.56
CA LEU A 659 61.72 -15.96 54.07
C LEU A 659 61.62 -15.76 55.59
N VAL A 660 60.40 -15.71 56.14
CA VAL A 660 60.16 -15.64 57.60
C VAL A 660 60.67 -16.90 58.31
N LEU A 661 60.49 -18.07 57.70
CA LEU A 661 60.97 -19.33 58.24
C LEU A 661 62.50 -19.39 58.26
N ILE A 662 63.15 -18.94 57.19
CA ILE A 662 64.63 -18.81 57.13
C ILE A 662 65.14 -17.80 58.16
N PHE A 663 64.52 -16.62 58.26
CA PHE A 663 64.96 -15.61 59.21
C PHE A 663 64.73 -16.05 60.67
N GLY A 664 63.62 -16.72 60.96
CA GLY A 664 63.32 -17.29 62.27
C GLY A 664 64.31 -18.39 62.68
N THR A 665 64.66 -19.29 61.76
CA THR A 665 65.69 -20.32 62.03
C THR A 665 67.07 -19.70 62.27
N MET A 666 67.47 -18.69 61.51
CA MET A 666 68.73 -17.96 61.72
C MET A 666 68.77 -17.25 63.08
N LEU A 667 67.67 -16.62 63.50
CA LEU A 667 67.56 -15.99 64.82
C LEU A 667 67.63 -17.03 65.95
N MET A 668 66.94 -18.16 65.82
CA MET A 668 66.99 -19.23 66.82
C MET A 668 68.39 -19.80 66.97
N VAL A 669 69.11 -20.03 65.87
CA VAL A 669 70.52 -20.48 65.90
C VAL A 669 71.42 -19.43 66.56
N TYR A 670 71.24 -18.15 66.24
CA TYR A 670 72.00 -17.06 66.87
C TYR A 670 71.78 -16.98 68.39
N PHE A 671 70.53 -17.02 68.84
CA PHE A 671 70.20 -16.99 70.27
C PHE A 671 70.65 -18.25 71.00
N PHE A 672 70.55 -19.42 70.37
CA PHE A 672 71.07 -20.67 70.94
C PHE A 672 72.59 -20.63 71.13
N LEU A 673 73.33 -20.15 70.13
CA LEU A 673 74.79 -19.96 70.24
C LEU A 673 75.16 -18.89 71.28
N LYS A 674 74.37 -17.82 71.40
CA LYS A 674 74.57 -16.80 72.44
C LYS A 674 74.33 -17.35 73.85
N LEU A 675 73.27 -18.13 74.05
CA LEU A 675 72.95 -18.78 75.33
C LEU A 675 74.03 -19.80 75.72
N LEU A 676 74.56 -20.57 74.76
CA LEU A 676 75.70 -21.47 75.01
C LEU A 676 76.95 -20.70 75.46
N LYS A 677 77.21 -19.53 74.87
CA LYS A 677 78.36 -18.68 75.22
C LYS A 677 78.19 -18.00 76.59
N GLU A 678 76.97 -17.64 76.98
CA GLU A 678 76.67 -17.14 78.33
C GLU A 678 76.71 -18.26 79.37
N TYR A 679 76.21 -19.46 79.03
CA TYR A 679 76.32 -20.64 79.88
C TYR A 679 77.78 -21.05 80.13
N SER A 680 78.66 -20.95 79.13
CA SER A 680 80.10 -21.19 79.30
C SER A 680 80.84 -20.11 80.10
N ARG A 681 80.23 -18.94 80.33
CA ARG A 681 80.80 -17.87 81.20
C ARG A 681 80.35 -17.97 82.66
N MET A 682 79.31 -18.76 82.95
CA MET A 682 78.79 -19.00 84.30
C MET A 682 79.35 -20.27 84.97
N LYS A 683 80.10 -21.07 84.22
CA LYS A 683 81.06 -22.06 84.75
C LYS A 683 82.43 -21.43 84.79
#